data_AF-A0A936R2P5-F1
#
_entry.id   AF-A0A936R2P5-F1
#
_cell.length_a   1.000
_cell.length_b   1.000
_cell.length_c   1.000
_cell.angle_alpha   90.00
_cell.angle_beta   90.00
_cell.angle_gamma   90.00
#
_symmetry.space_group_name_H-M   'P 1'
#
loop_
_entity.id
_entity.type
_entity.pdbx_description
1 polymer ?
#
loop_
_entity_poly.entity_id
_entity_poly.type
_entity_poly.pdbx_seq_one_letter_code
_entity_poly.pdbx_strand_id
1 'polypeptide(L)'
;MKFLISGADDNDPGVTVPTFNFIAASNKSSWNTTQTNRDTLVPAAQTLLGMVVRVLTAPGAGKSRTFAVYKNGAVTALSVTISDTNTQATISGASVSFSAGDTISFAQTAVGGSPNSTTGVYWSILAESVTTDYFNVFGGSATTNGVTAYQPLQSGTGAWLTSAADAEQVVPLAGNITSLYVASTVAPGTGTDAWDVAVMVNGTASAATVHYGAAETGTKSWSGSVAISAGDRLALRFLETATSAASEFAWAATIAPTTAGEFCQMFGSAAAPSTSAVNYEQCLGSGAASWSGSESVRVSILHDATLQAIYAKVGTAPGGAASWTFTVRDELADTAAAVTISGASTTGNASFSVATTAGNRYSIKATPASTPAAMTGGAHIGLKFSIIEAGAELDADATAIAAASGALTTAIQAAANATATATASGALTTAINMAASAAASATSTSDLSAAITLATDASSVASAAGDLSTAIQLAAAAVSAASATGALATPGAELAASAQASATASAALSTAVQMAAAATAQAGASGGLTTQIPLSATMVAEASGSGALSTAINMQASAVAVAAGSGAIIAQITLSGAALAEAIAAGSLATGTPLLGAASAVAGAPASLTAQVTLSGAALAQALATGELSGGGGSAALAAMATAQASASGSLLTGIPVIASAASVASASGDLSAQVQLAGVAASVMSATGDLTATIQFDAVALAEAFGSGALTTGIPMSGDAAALASASGSLTTTIILSASALAQAVASATLFENYPATVLARWTVAAHARNWDNTAMHREWGIAAIRRDWTNEAKHRGWEHIAIMRDWRVTGS
;
A
#
# COMPACT_ATOMS: atom_id res chain seq x y z
N MET A 1 -23.49 -4.35 -8.66
CA MET A 1 -23.63 -4.25 -10.13
C MET A 1 -24.30 -2.97 -10.58
N LYS A 2 -23.90 -2.38 -11.72
CA LYS A 2 -24.64 -1.32 -12.43
C LYS A 2 -25.64 -1.88 -13.45
N PHE A 3 -26.80 -1.23 -13.60
CA PHE A 3 -27.86 -1.59 -14.55
C PHE A 3 -28.61 -0.33 -15.02
N LEU A 4 -29.46 -0.49 -16.05
CA LEU A 4 -30.24 0.61 -16.62
C LEU A 4 -31.71 0.55 -16.21
N ILE A 5 -32.28 1.71 -15.90
CA ILE A 5 -33.72 1.93 -15.80
C ILE A 5 -34.10 2.90 -16.94
N SER A 6 -34.76 2.37 -17.96
CA SER A 6 -35.14 3.13 -19.15
C SER A 6 -36.65 3.34 -19.19
N GLY A 7 -37.07 4.50 -19.70
CA GLY A 7 -38.48 4.80 -19.89
C GLY A 7 -38.72 5.81 -21.00
N ALA A 8 -39.97 5.87 -21.45
CA ALA A 8 -40.40 6.75 -22.52
C ALA A 8 -41.90 7.07 -22.45
N ASP A 9 -42.30 8.21 -23.00
CA ASP A 9 -43.71 8.59 -23.18
C ASP A 9 -43.88 9.44 -24.46
N ASP A 10 -44.89 9.12 -25.27
CA ASP A 10 -45.20 9.84 -26.51
C ASP A 10 -46.14 11.04 -26.28
N ASN A 11 -46.72 11.18 -25.09
CA ASN A 11 -47.58 12.30 -24.74
C ASN A 11 -46.77 13.50 -24.24
N ASP A 12 -47.27 14.71 -24.55
CA ASP A 12 -46.68 15.95 -24.04
C ASP A 12 -46.90 16.07 -22.53
N PRO A 13 -45.84 16.26 -21.72
CA PRO A 13 -45.97 16.48 -20.28
C PRO A 13 -46.66 17.80 -19.92
N GLY A 14 -46.92 18.68 -20.89
CA GLY A 14 -47.62 19.96 -20.67
C GLY A 14 -46.68 21.08 -20.24
N VAL A 15 -47.24 22.21 -19.78
CA VAL A 15 -46.47 23.46 -19.55
C VAL A 15 -46.70 24.14 -18.20
N THR A 16 -47.57 23.63 -17.31
CA THR A 16 -48.15 24.46 -16.23
C THR A 16 -47.96 23.97 -14.80
N VAL A 17 -47.40 22.79 -14.57
CA VAL A 17 -47.14 22.20 -13.23
C VAL A 17 -46.07 21.11 -13.37
N PRO A 18 -45.45 20.61 -12.28
CA PRO A 18 -44.83 19.31 -12.36
C PRO A 18 -45.87 18.28 -12.80
N THR A 19 -45.54 17.52 -13.83
CA THR A 19 -46.29 16.32 -14.21
C THR A 19 -45.40 15.10 -14.04
N PHE A 20 -46.01 13.99 -13.68
CA PHE A 20 -45.35 12.78 -13.20
C PHE A 20 -45.60 11.61 -14.13
N ASN A 21 -44.64 10.70 -14.17
CA ASN A 21 -44.68 9.44 -14.90
C ASN A 21 -44.01 8.32 -14.09
N PHE A 22 -44.29 7.08 -14.46
CA PHE A 22 -43.58 5.93 -13.90
C PHE A 22 -42.10 5.99 -14.29
N ILE A 23 -41.20 5.55 -13.40
CA ILE A 23 -39.75 5.63 -13.65
C ILE A 23 -39.27 4.79 -14.83
N ALA A 24 -39.99 3.72 -15.19
CA ALA A 24 -39.69 2.86 -16.33
C ALA A 24 -40.90 2.72 -17.27
N ALA A 25 -41.57 3.83 -17.58
CA ALA A 25 -42.75 3.83 -18.44
C ALA A 25 -42.44 3.35 -19.87
N SER A 26 -43.41 2.70 -20.53
CA SER A 26 -43.42 2.61 -22.00
C SER A 26 -44.21 3.76 -22.61
N ASN A 27 -44.09 3.98 -23.92
CA ASN A 27 -44.76 5.04 -24.69
C ASN A 27 -46.29 5.12 -24.52
N LYS A 28 -46.91 4.08 -23.96
CA LYS A 28 -48.34 4.00 -23.68
C LYS A 28 -48.74 4.54 -22.29
N SER A 29 -47.79 5.08 -21.54
CA SER A 29 -48.10 5.76 -20.29
C SER A 29 -48.79 7.11 -20.54
N SER A 30 -49.11 7.83 -19.48
CA SER A 30 -49.60 9.20 -19.58
C SER A 30 -49.14 9.99 -18.37
N TRP A 31 -48.64 11.20 -18.63
CA TRP A 31 -48.28 12.16 -17.60
C TRP A 31 -49.47 12.50 -16.71
N ASN A 32 -49.24 12.59 -15.40
CA ASN A 32 -50.27 12.87 -14.40
C ASN A 32 -49.87 14.06 -13.53
N THR A 33 -50.79 14.92 -13.15
CA THR A 33 -50.53 16.02 -12.22
C THR A 33 -50.45 15.57 -10.75
N THR A 34 -50.89 14.35 -10.46
CA THR A 34 -50.88 13.71 -9.15
C THR A 34 -49.76 12.67 -9.08
N GLN A 35 -48.75 12.92 -8.24
CA GLN A 35 -47.58 12.05 -8.12
C GLN A 35 -47.93 10.62 -7.69
N THR A 36 -48.81 10.45 -6.70
CA THR A 36 -49.13 9.14 -6.12
C THR A 36 -49.69 8.13 -7.12
N ASN A 37 -50.24 8.60 -8.26
CA ASN A 37 -50.72 7.73 -9.34
C ASN A 37 -49.58 7.20 -10.22
N ARG A 38 -48.34 7.65 -10.00
CA ARG A 38 -47.14 7.35 -10.79
C ARG A 38 -45.96 6.89 -9.93
N ASP A 39 -46.16 6.78 -8.62
CA ASP A 39 -45.20 6.19 -7.72
C ASP A 39 -45.09 4.68 -7.99
N THR A 40 -43.86 4.22 -8.11
CA THR A 40 -43.50 2.79 -8.07
C THR A 40 -42.65 2.54 -6.84
N LEU A 41 -42.60 1.30 -6.36
CA LEU A 41 -41.78 0.97 -5.20
C LEU A 41 -40.47 0.35 -5.62
N VAL A 42 -39.41 0.72 -4.91
CA VAL A 42 -38.10 0.11 -5.07
C VAL A 42 -38.10 -1.27 -4.38
N PRO A 43 -37.96 -2.39 -5.10
CA PRO A 43 -38.15 -3.74 -4.53
C PRO A 43 -36.90 -4.27 -3.80
N ALA A 44 -35.74 -3.65 -4.03
CA ALA A 44 -34.48 -3.87 -3.32
C ALA A 44 -33.65 -2.58 -3.38
N ALA A 45 -32.83 -2.32 -2.36
CA ALA A 45 -32.04 -1.10 -2.25
C ALA A 45 -31.23 -0.81 -3.52
N GLN A 46 -31.09 0.44 -3.93
CA GLN A 46 -30.32 0.82 -5.12
C GLN A 46 -29.83 2.25 -5.01
N THR A 47 -28.77 2.59 -5.72
CA THR A 47 -28.31 3.98 -5.87
C THR A 47 -28.41 4.38 -7.34
N LEU A 48 -29.07 5.51 -7.62
CA LEU A 48 -29.07 6.10 -8.96
C LEU A 48 -27.88 7.03 -9.10
N LEU A 49 -27.12 6.91 -10.19
CA LEU A 49 -25.80 7.51 -10.38
C LEU A 49 -25.74 8.57 -11.50
N GLY A 50 -26.73 8.55 -12.40
CA GLY A 50 -26.73 9.38 -13.59
C GLY A 50 -28.00 9.18 -14.40
N MET A 51 -28.29 10.13 -15.27
CA MET A 51 -29.49 10.12 -16.10
C MET A 51 -29.23 10.89 -17.38
N VAL A 52 -29.72 10.35 -18.49
CA VAL A 52 -29.84 11.05 -19.77
C VAL A 52 -31.31 11.17 -20.12
N VAL A 53 -31.71 12.36 -20.60
CA VAL A 53 -33.07 12.63 -21.10
C VAL A 53 -32.97 13.21 -22.50
N ARG A 54 -33.86 12.76 -23.38
CA ARG A 54 -34.00 13.25 -24.76
C ARG A 54 -35.45 13.58 -25.06
N VAL A 55 -35.67 14.62 -25.85
CA VAL A 55 -36.98 15.05 -26.35
C VAL A 55 -36.94 15.17 -27.88
N LEU A 56 -38.03 14.88 -28.58
CA LEU A 56 -38.07 15.05 -30.04
C LEU A 56 -38.12 16.52 -30.45
N THR A 57 -38.79 17.37 -29.67
CA THR A 57 -38.91 18.81 -29.96
C THR A 57 -38.25 19.62 -28.85
N ALA A 58 -37.28 20.45 -29.23
CA ALA A 58 -36.60 21.32 -28.28
C ALA A 58 -37.58 22.33 -27.62
N PRO A 59 -37.34 22.74 -26.36
CA PRO A 59 -38.20 23.70 -25.64
C PRO A 59 -38.44 25.03 -26.35
N GLY A 60 -37.48 25.51 -27.15
CA GLY A 60 -37.50 26.78 -27.86
C GLY A 60 -36.69 27.87 -27.17
N ALA A 61 -36.24 28.87 -27.92
CA ALA A 61 -35.37 29.95 -27.42
C ALA A 61 -35.95 30.66 -26.17
N GLY A 62 -35.12 30.78 -25.13
CA GLY A 62 -35.48 31.38 -23.84
C GLY A 62 -36.36 30.50 -22.94
N LYS A 63 -36.59 29.24 -23.32
CA LYS A 63 -37.50 28.31 -22.63
C LYS A 63 -36.78 27.03 -22.26
N SER A 64 -37.26 26.32 -21.25
CA SER A 64 -36.64 25.08 -20.79
C SER A 64 -37.62 24.11 -20.13
N ARG A 65 -37.20 22.85 -20.02
CA ARG A 65 -37.90 21.78 -19.31
C ARG A 65 -36.90 21.09 -18.38
N THR A 66 -37.23 21.02 -17.10
CA THR A 66 -36.48 20.26 -16.10
C THR A 66 -37.11 18.90 -15.91
N PHE A 67 -36.30 17.85 -15.92
CA PHE A 67 -36.70 16.46 -15.67
C PHE A 67 -35.97 15.96 -14.43
N ALA A 68 -36.68 15.35 -13.49
CA ALA A 68 -36.10 14.93 -12.22
C ALA A 68 -36.70 13.61 -11.71
N VAL A 69 -35.86 12.84 -11.02
CA VAL A 69 -36.33 11.70 -10.22
C VAL A 69 -36.82 12.20 -8.87
N TYR A 70 -37.94 11.65 -8.42
CA TYR A 70 -38.52 11.90 -7.11
C TYR A 70 -38.38 10.67 -6.24
N LYS A 71 -38.13 10.90 -4.95
CA LYS A 71 -38.05 9.90 -3.90
C LYS A 71 -39.03 10.26 -2.79
N ASN A 72 -39.94 9.37 -2.44
CA ASN A 72 -40.87 9.55 -1.32
C ASN A 72 -41.60 10.92 -1.36
N GLY A 73 -42.10 11.32 -2.53
CA GLY A 73 -42.78 12.61 -2.70
C GLY A 73 -41.88 13.84 -2.90
N ALA A 74 -40.55 13.70 -2.79
CA ALA A 74 -39.61 14.82 -2.86
C ALA A 74 -38.70 14.74 -4.10
N VAL A 75 -38.41 15.89 -4.70
CA VAL A 75 -37.43 16.00 -5.80
C VAL A 75 -36.02 15.65 -5.31
N THR A 76 -35.22 15.00 -6.15
CA THR A 76 -33.85 14.58 -5.83
C THR A 76 -32.80 15.37 -6.61
N ALA A 77 -31.53 15.16 -6.28
CA ALA A 77 -30.41 15.76 -7.02
C ALA A 77 -30.25 15.21 -8.45
N LEU A 78 -30.90 14.08 -8.77
CA LEU A 78 -30.89 13.51 -10.11
C LEU A 78 -31.91 14.24 -11.00
N SER A 79 -31.49 15.40 -11.50
CA SER A 79 -32.30 16.35 -12.26
C SER A 79 -31.51 16.97 -13.41
N VAL A 80 -32.11 17.06 -14.60
CA VAL A 80 -31.52 17.69 -15.80
C VAL A 80 -32.45 18.75 -16.36
N THR A 81 -31.89 19.80 -16.96
CA THR A 81 -32.65 20.83 -17.68
C THR A 81 -32.26 20.85 -19.14
N ILE A 82 -33.24 20.70 -20.02
CA ILE A 82 -33.09 20.92 -21.47
C ILE A 82 -33.60 22.33 -21.76
N SER A 83 -32.79 23.15 -22.44
CA SER A 83 -33.09 24.56 -22.73
C SER A 83 -32.92 24.90 -24.20
N ASP A 84 -33.57 25.98 -24.63
CA ASP A 84 -33.38 26.60 -25.94
C ASP A 84 -33.61 25.60 -27.09
N THR A 85 -32.61 25.41 -27.94
CA THR A 85 -32.64 24.51 -29.10
C THR A 85 -32.11 23.11 -28.77
N ASN A 86 -31.71 22.84 -27.52
CA ASN A 86 -31.22 21.53 -27.13
C ASN A 86 -32.36 20.52 -27.09
N THR A 87 -32.07 19.28 -27.48
CA THR A 87 -33.01 18.15 -27.46
C THR A 87 -32.59 17.06 -26.48
N GLN A 88 -31.49 17.25 -25.77
CA GLN A 88 -30.93 16.27 -24.86
C GLN A 88 -30.20 16.98 -23.72
N ALA A 89 -30.22 16.36 -22.54
CA ALA A 89 -29.37 16.71 -21.42
C ALA A 89 -28.98 15.46 -20.65
N THR A 90 -27.78 15.47 -20.07
CA THR A 90 -27.22 14.38 -19.27
C THR A 90 -26.73 14.93 -17.94
N ILE A 91 -26.96 14.21 -16.86
CA ILE A 91 -26.31 14.41 -15.56
C ILE A 91 -25.54 13.15 -15.20
N SER A 92 -24.28 13.34 -14.80
CA SER A 92 -23.40 12.31 -14.25
C SER A 92 -22.86 12.76 -12.89
N GLY A 93 -22.47 11.81 -12.05
CA GLY A 93 -21.88 12.10 -10.73
C GLY A 93 -22.89 12.53 -9.66
N ALA A 94 -24.19 12.53 -9.94
CA ALA A 94 -25.23 12.63 -8.91
C ALA A 94 -25.42 11.27 -8.24
N SER A 95 -25.73 11.24 -6.94
CA SER A 95 -26.07 9.98 -6.26
C SER A 95 -27.37 10.14 -5.46
N VAL A 96 -28.28 9.20 -5.66
CA VAL A 96 -29.54 9.15 -4.91
C VAL A 96 -29.79 7.70 -4.48
N SER A 97 -29.64 7.43 -3.19
CA SER A 97 -29.87 6.09 -2.63
C SER A 97 -31.33 5.87 -2.27
N PHE A 98 -31.83 4.68 -2.58
CA PHE A 98 -33.15 4.16 -2.26
C PHE A 98 -33.00 2.91 -1.40
N SER A 99 -33.85 2.78 -0.40
CA SER A 99 -34.07 1.55 0.36
C SER A 99 -35.23 0.77 -0.26
N ALA A 100 -35.31 -0.54 0.03
CA ALA A 100 -36.49 -1.31 -0.34
C ALA A 100 -37.75 -0.70 0.29
N GLY A 101 -38.80 -0.52 -0.53
CA GLY A 101 -40.05 0.13 -0.12
C GLY A 101 -40.09 1.65 -0.29
N ASP A 102 -38.99 2.33 -0.60
CA ASP A 102 -39.04 3.74 -1.01
C ASP A 102 -39.86 3.89 -2.30
N THR A 103 -40.63 4.98 -2.43
CA THR A 103 -41.31 5.31 -3.68
C THR A 103 -40.40 6.09 -4.63
N ILE A 104 -40.52 5.78 -5.91
CA ILE A 104 -39.78 6.40 -7.01
C ILE A 104 -40.74 6.77 -8.15
N SER A 105 -40.60 7.99 -8.66
CA SER A 105 -41.32 8.49 -9.84
C SER A 105 -40.43 9.42 -10.67
N PHE A 106 -40.83 9.67 -11.92
CA PHE A 106 -40.16 10.60 -12.83
C PHE A 106 -41.05 11.82 -13.04
N ALA A 107 -40.49 13.02 -13.08
CA ALA A 107 -41.28 14.23 -13.26
C ALA A 107 -40.67 15.19 -14.26
N GLN A 108 -41.52 16.00 -14.90
CA GLN A 108 -41.15 17.11 -15.76
C GLN A 108 -41.75 18.40 -15.19
N THR A 109 -40.96 19.48 -15.14
CA THR A 109 -41.42 20.83 -14.80
C THR A 109 -40.98 21.81 -15.88
N ALA A 110 -41.90 22.63 -16.39
CA ALA A 110 -41.56 23.67 -17.36
C ALA A 110 -40.90 24.85 -16.64
N VAL A 111 -39.78 25.35 -17.18
CA VAL A 111 -39.00 26.44 -16.57
C VAL A 111 -38.74 27.51 -17.65
N GLY A 112 -39.21 28.74 -17.43
CA GLY A 112 -39.01 29.87 -18.35
C GLY A 112 -40.03 30.00 -19.49
N GLY A 113 -41.25 30.48 -19.19
CA GLY A 113 -42.32 30.68 -20.19
C GLY A 113 -43.07 29.39 -20.53
N SER A 114 -43.72 29.33 -21.70
CA SER A 114 -44.42 28.13 -22.21
C SER A 114 -43.53 27.41 -23.25
N PRO A 115 -42.79 26.35 -22.88
CA PRO A 115 -42.03 25.51 -23.81
C PRO A 115 -42.89 25.03 -24.98
N ASN A 116 -42.25 24.77 -26.11
CA ASN A 116 -42.91 24.09 -27.22
C ASN A 116 -43.43 22.72 -26.75
N SER A 117 -44.58 22.32 -27.29
CA SER A 117 -45.10 20.97 -27.09
C SER A 117 -44.05 19.95 -27.56
N THR A 118 -43.78 18.94 -26.74
CA THR A 118 -42.87 17.86 -27.12
C THR A 118 -43.52 16.52 -26.90
N THR A 119 -43.59 15.73 -27.96
CA THR A 119 -43.86 14.29 -27.87
C THR A 119 -42.53 13.53 -27.86
N GLY A 120 -42.56 12.25 -27.49
CA GLY A 120 -41.37 11.40 -27.42
C GLY A 120 -40.34 11.93 -26.42
N VAL A 121 -40.69 11.85 -25.15
CA VAL A 121 -39.76 12.05 -24.03
C VAL A 121 -39.15 10.70 -23.71
N TYR A 122 -37.83 10.59 -23.78
CA TYR A 122 -37.08 9.36 -23.51
C TYR A 122 -36.07 9.60 -22.39
N TRP A 123 -35.89 8.63 -21.51
CA TRP A 123 -34.89 8.69 -20.46
C TRP A 123 -34.22 7.34 -20.22
N SER A 124 -32.97 7.37 -19.80
CA SER A 124 -32.25 6.21 -19.29
C SER A 124 -31.46 6.63 -18.06
N ILE A 125 -31.63 5.89 -16.98
CA ILE A 125 -31.04 6.16 -15.66
C ILE A 125 -30.05 5.04 -15.34
N LEU A 126 -28.85 5.43 -14.95
CA LEU A 126 -27.84 4.53 -14.44
C LEU A 126 -28.12 4.25 -12.97
N ALA A 127 -28.34 2.99 -12.64
CA ALA A 127 -28.59 2.52 -11.28
C ALA A 127 -27.54 1.49 -10.86
N GLU A 128 -27.37 1.32 -9.55
CA GLU A 128 -26.44 0.40 -8.94
C GLU A 128 -27.08 -0.34 -7.76
N SER A 129 -26.89 -1.65 -7.70
CA SER A 129 -27.29 -2.49 -6.57
C SER A 129 -26.33 -2.34 -5.38
N VAL A 130 -26.87 -2.34 -4.16
CA VAL A 130 -26.12 -1.94 -2.94
C VAL A 130 -25.44 -3.11 -2.21
N THR A 131 -25.96 -4.33 -2.32
CA THR A 131 -25.52 -5.46 -1.46
C THR A 131 -25.11 -6.72 -2.21
N THR A 132 -25.79 -7.01 -3.32
CA THR A 132 -25.60 -8.20 -4.15
C THR A 132 -25.85 -7.83 -5.60
N ASP A 133 -25.40 -8.66 -6.54
CA ASP A 133 -25.69 -8.42 -7.95
C ASP A 133 -27.15 -8.75 -8.26
N TYR A 134 -27.91 -7.69 -8.51
CA TYR A 134 -29.28 -7.72 -9.01
C TYR A 134 -29.56 -6.44 -9.79
N PHE A 135 -30.65 -6.50 -10.55
CA PHE A 135 -31.27 -5.34 -11.16
C PHE A 135 -32.77 -5.34 -10.85
N ASN A 136 -33.36 -4.15 -10.84
CA ASN A 136 -34.77 -3.96 -10.57
C ASN A 136 -35.52 -3.68 -11.87
N VAL A 137 -36.65 -4.34 -12.06
CA VAL A 137 -37.61 -4.05 -13.13
C VAL A 137 -38.85 -3.40 -12.54
N PHE A 138 -39.39 -2.41 -13.24
CA PHE A 138 -40.54 -1.63 -12.78
C PHE A 138 -41.65 -1.67 -13.83
N GLY A 139 -42.89 -1.52 -13.38
CA GLY A 139 -44.04 -1.32 -14.25
C GLY A 139 -45.18 -0.64 -13.51
N GLY A 140 -46.21 -0.23 -14.25
CA GLY A 140 -47.37 0.42 -13.69
C GLY A 140 -48.46 0.57 -14.73
N SER A 141 -49.70 0.29 -14.39
CA SER A 141 -50.80 0.18 -15.36
C SER A 141 -51.89 1.20 -15.13
N ALA A 142 -52.75 1.35 -16.13
CA ALA A 142 -54.08 1.93 -15.93
C ALA A 142 -54.95 1.03 -15.02
N THR A 143 -56.16 1.49 -14.74
CA THR A 143 -57.15 0.74 -13.96
C THR A 143 -57.56 -0.57 -14.63
N THR A 144 -57.82 -1.61 -13.84
CA THR A 144 -58.46 -2.86 -14.29
C THR A 144 -59.48 -3.35 -13.27
N ASN A 145 -60.55 -3.99 -13.75
CA ASN A 145 -61.55 -4.71 -12.96
C ASN A 145 -62.16 -5.88 -13.76
N GLY A 146 -62.67 -6.87 -13.04
CA GLY A 146 -63.63 -7.85 -13.50
C GLY A 146 -63.13 -8.98 -14.40
N VAL A 147 -61.81 -9.16 -14.60
CA VAL A 147 -61.25 -10.20 -15.49
C VAL A 147 -59.81 -10.62 -15.11
N THR A 148 -59.42 -11.83 -15.55
CA THR A 148 -58.00 -12.20 -15.65
C THR A 148 -57.33 -11.36 -16.73
N ALA A 149 -56.25 -10.66 -16.37
CA ALA A 149 -55.57 -9.74 -17.27
C ALA A 149 -54.04 -9.80 -17.11
N TYR A 150 -53.32 -9.28 -18.09
CA TYR A 150 -51.87 -9.39 -18.19
C TYR A 150 -51.19 -8.08 -18.56
N GLN A 151 -49.95 -7.91 -18.10
CA GLN A 151 -49.03 -6.84 -18.46
C GLN A 151 -47.61 -7.38 -18.62
N PRO A 152 -46.75 -6.75 -19.42
CA PRO A 152 -45.32 -7.04 -19.38
C PRO A 152 -44.74 -6.80 -17.98
N LEU A 153 -43.85 -7.69 -17.53
CA LEU A 153 -43.24 -7.56 -16.20
C LEU A 153 -42.38 -6.29 -16.11
N GLN A 154 -41.60 -6.01 -17.15
CA GLN A 154 -40.79 -4.80 -17.27
C GLN A 154 -41.48 -3.79 -18.18
N SER A 155 -41.62 -2.55 -17.68
CA SER A 155 -42.18 -1.41 -18.41
C SER A 155 -43.58 -1.67 -18.98
N GLY A 156 -44.36 -2.54 -18.33
CA GLY A 156 -45.78 -2.68 -18.64
C GLY A 156 -46.49 -1.40 -18.24
N THR A 157 -47.02 -0.66 -19.23
CA THR A 157 -47.83 0.53 -19.03
C THR A 157 -49.03 0.57 -19.98
N GLY A 158 -50.09 1.25 -19.56
CA GLY A 158 -51.34 1.37 -20.33
C GLY A 158 -52.41 0.36 -19.92
N ALA A 159 -53.29 0.00 -20.87
CA ALA A 159 -54.40 -0.91 -20.64
C ALA A 159 -53.93 -2.36 -20.46
N TRP A 160 -54.62 -3.11 -19.61
CA TRP A 160 -54.34 -4.53 -19.40
C TRP A 160 -54.76 -5.38 -20.59
N LEU A 161 -53.96 -6.40 -20.88
CA LEU A 161 -54.16 -7.32 -21.99
C LEU A 161 -54.96 -8.55 -21.53
N THR A 162 -55.78 -9.13 -22.39
CA THR A 162 -56.61 -10.29 -22.06
C THR A 162 -55.92 -11.64 -22.31
N SER A 163 -54.75 -11.61 -22.97
CA SER A 163 -53.97 -12.79 -23.34
C SER A 163 -52.57 -12.70 -22.73
N ALA A 164 -52.11 -13.81 -22.13
CA ALA A 164 -50.74 -13.91 -21.64
C ALA A 164 -49.73 -13.78 -22.79
N ALA A 165 -50.00 -14.39 -23.94
CA ALA A 165 -49.09 -14.39 -25.08
C ALA A 165 -48.80 -12.99 -25.63
N ASP A 166 -49.73 -12.05 -25.43
CA ASP A 166 -49.60 -10.66 -25.87
C ASP A 166 -48.79 -9.79 -24.90
N ALA A 167 -48.66 -10.25 -23.64
CA ALA A 167 -48.00 -9.55 -22.55
C ALA A 167 -46.62 -10.14 -22.20
N GLU A 168 -46.29 -11.33 -22.71
CA GLU A 168 -45.02 -12.00 -22.45
C GLU A 168 -43.80 -11.17 -22.91
N GLN A 169 -42.68 -11.41 -22.26
CA GLN A 169 -41.36 -10.85 -22.55
C GLN A 169 -40.34 -11.98 -22.48
N VAL A 170 -39.33 -11.99 -23.34
CA VAL A 170 -38.27 -13.01 -23.30
C VAL A 170 -37.13 -12.55 -22.41
N VAL A 171 -36.78 -13.32 -21.38
CA VAL A 171 -35.60 -13.04 -20.57
C VAL A 171 -34.34 -13.58 -21.24
N PRO A 172 -33.29 -12.78 -21.50
CA PRO A 172 -32.11 -13.22 -22.24
C PRO A 172 -30.97 -13.74 -21.36
N LEU A 173 -31.23 -13.92 -20.06
CA LEU A 173 -30.27 -14.35 -19.04
C LEU A 173 -30.91 -15.35 -18.08
N ALA A 174 -30.08 -16.12 -17.38
CA ALA A 174 -30.51 -16.97 -16.28
C ALA A 174 -30.39 -16.22 -14.95
N GLY A 175 -31.23 -16.57 -13.97
CA GLY A 175 -31.22 -15.94 -12.66
C GLY A 175 -32.40 -16.37 -11.80
N ASN A 176 -32.66 -15.58 -10.75
CA ASN A 176 -33.80 -15.76 -9.85
C ASN A 176 -34.55 -14.44 -9.67
N ILE A 177 -35.87 -14.49 -9.70
CA ILE A 177 -36.72 -13.41 -9.18
C ILE A 177 -36.75 -13.57 -7.66
N THR A 178 -36.31 -12.55 -6.93
CA THR A 178 -36.10 -12.62 -5.47
C THR A 178 -37.11 -11.83 -4.66
N SER A 179 -37.73 -10.82 -5.28
CA SER A 179 -38.79 -10.03 -4.67
C SER A 179 -39.78 -9.55 -5.71
N LEU A 180 -41.02 -9.34 -5.27
CA LEU A 180 -42.10 -8.69 -6.03
C LEU A 180 -42.83 -7.75 -5.09
N TYR A 181 -42.88 -6.47 -5.44
CA TYR A 181 -43.67 -5.45 -4.77
C TYR A 181 -44.83 -5.08 -5.69
N VAL A 182 -46.03 -5.02 -5.13
CA VAL A 182 -47.23 -4.57 -5.82
C VAL A 182 -47.91 -3.55 -4.94
N ALA A 183 -48.36 -2.44 -5.51
CA ALA A 183 -49.18 -1.44 -4.84
C ALA A 183 -50.51 -1.27 -5.56
N SER A 184 -51.55 -1.08 -4.76
CA SER A 184 -52.92 -0.85 -5.21
C SER A 184 -53.51 0.39 -4.52
N THR A 185 -54.29 1.17 -5.26
CA THR A 185 -54.91 2.42 -4.78
C THR A 185 -56.27 2.23 -4.13
N VAL A 186 -56.92 1.08 -4.33
CA VAL A 186 -58.27 0.77 -3.84
C VAL A 186 -58.27 -0.65 -3.27
N ALA A 187 -59.10 -0.96 -2.28
CA ALA A 187 -59.26 -2.34 -1.81
C ALA A 187 -60.14 -3.17 -2.77
N PRO A 188 -59.97 -4.51 -2.88
CA PRO A 188 -60.78 -5.34 -3.74
C PRO A 188 -62.29 -5.18 -3.53
N GLY A 189 -62.78 -5.10 -2.30
CA GLY A 189 -64.22 -4.96 -2.05
C GLY A 189 -64.62 -5.46 -0.68
N THR A 190 -65.60 -6.37 -0.64
CA THR A 190 -66.12 -6.91 0.63
C THR A 190 -66.23 -8.43 0.55
N GLY A 191 -66.27 -9.10 1.71
CA GLY A 191 -66.46 -10.55 1.76
C GLY A 191 -65.32 -11.32 1.08
N THR A 192 -65.60 -11.96 -0.05
CA THR A 192 -64.67 -12.83 -0.80
C THR A 192 -63.97 -12.14 -1.97
N ASP A 193 -64.19 -10.84 -2.17
CA ASP A 193 -63.49 -10.07 -3.20
C ASP A 193 -61.98 -10.08 -2.94
N ALA A 194 -61.20 -10.47 -3.94
CA ALA A 194 -59.75 -10.55 -3.82
C ALA A 194 -59.04 -10.52 -5.19
N TRP A 195 -57.77 -10.14 -5.15
CA TRP A 195 -56.87 -10.14 -6.30
C TRP A 195 -55.62 -10.96 -6.01
N ASP A 196 -55.18 -11.72 -7.01
CA ASP A 196 -53.84 -12.30 -7.05
C ASP A 196 -53.04 -11.65 -8.18
N VAL A 197 -51.90 -11.06 -7.82
CA VAL A 197 -50.95 -10.48 -8.77
C VAL A 197 -49.70 -11.35 -8.78
N ALA A 198 -49.45 -12.04 -9.89
CA ALA A 198 -48.41 -13.07 -10.00
C ALA A 198 -47.45 -12.80 -11.15
N VAL A 199 -46.16 -13.07 -10.94
CA VAL A 199 -45.24 -13.24 -12.08
C VAL A 199 -45.51 -14.58 -12.74
N MET A 200 -45.76 -14.54 -14.03
CA MET A 200 -45.91 -15.70 -14.89
C MET A 200 -44.56 -16.10 -15.46
N VAL A 201 -44.22 -17.38 -15.41
CA VAL A 201 -43.06 -17.97 -16.09
C VAL A 201 -43.56 -19.01 -17.07
N ASN A 202 -43.26 -18.82 -18.35
CA ASN A 202 -43.67 -19.69 -19.46
C ASN A 202 -45.18 -19.98 -19.49
N GLY A 203 -45.99 -18.96 -19.18
CA GLY A 203 -47.46 -19.04 -19.17
C GLY A 203 -48.08 -19.63 -17.91
N THR A 204 -47.27 -19.97 -16.90
CA THR A 204 -47.74 -20.51 -15.61
C THR A 204 -47.46 -19.53 -14.47
N ALA A 205 -48.40 -19.35 -13.54
CA ALA A 205 -48.19 -18.50 -12.36
C ALA A 205 -47.12 -19.10 -11.45
N SER A 206 -46.14 -18.28 -11.05
CA SER A 206 -45.05 -18.70 -10.18
C SER A 206 -45.37 -18.45 -8.69
N ALA A 207 -44.46 -18.88 -7.81
CA ALA A 207 -44.56 -18.58 -6.39
C ALA A 207 -44.46 -17.07 -6.08
N ALA A 208 -43.93 -16.25 -6.99
CA ALA A 208 -43.90 -14.80 -6.87
C ALA A 208 -45.30 -14.21 -7.10
N THR A 209 -46.15 -14.36 -6.09
CA THR A 209 -47.55 -13.94 -6.09
C THR A 209 -47.85 -13.10 -4.85
N VAL A 210 -48.54 -11.98 -5.05
CA VAL A 210 -49.06 -11.10 -4.00
C VAL A 210 -50.59 -11.18 -4.00
N HIS A 211 -51.15 -11.52 -2.85
CA HIS A 211 -52.60 -11.62 -2.63
C HIS A 211 -53.13 -10.35 -1.95
N TYR A 212 -54.25 -9.82 -2.42
CA TYR A 212 -55.05 -8.79 -1.76
C TYR A 212 -56.43 -9.35 -1.42
N GLY A 213 -56.75 -9.45 -0.13
CA GLY A 213 -58.09 -9.75 0.36
C GLY A 213 -59.01 -8.53 0.37
N ALA A 214 -60.30 -8.75 0.58
CA ALA A 214 -61.38 -7.78 0.36
C ALA A 214 -61.10 -6.35 0.83
N ALA A 215 -60.62 -6.16 2.06
CA ALA A 215 -60.39 -4.83 2.64
C ALA A 215 -58.94 -4.32 2.52
N GLU A 216 -58.05 -5.07 1.88
CA GLU A 216 -56.62 -4.74 1.82
C GLU A 216 -56.30 -3.78 0.66
N THR A 217 -55.46 -2.79 0.91
CA THR A 217 -55.00 -1.80 -0.08
C THR A 217 -53.55 -1.40 0.22
N GLY A 218 -52.99 -0.48 -0.56
CA GLY A 218 -51.62 -0.02 -0.38
C GLY A 218 -50.61 -1.01 -0.96
N THR A 219 -49.44 -1.10 -0.34
CA THR A 219 -48.33 -1.93 -0.81
C THR A 219 -48.32 -3.29 -0.11
N LYS A 220 -48.17 -4.35 -0.90
CA LYS A 220 -47.83 -5.69 -0.43
C LYS A 220 -46.62 -6.22 -1.21
N SER A 221 -45.89 -7.13 -0.59
CA SER A 221 -44.72 -7.72 -1.21
C SER A 221 -44.68 -9.23 -1.02
N TRP A 222 -43.96 -9.87 -1.94
CA TRP A 222 -43.50 -11.24 -1.86
C TRP A 222 -41.97 -11.23 -1.86
N SER A 223 -41.37 -12.15 -1.10
CA SER A 223 -39.95 -12.45 -1.12
C SER A 223 -39.75 -13.95 -1.21
N GLY A 224 -38.71 -14.37 -1.93
CA GLY A 224 -38.44 -15.79 -2.15
C GLY A 224 -37.45 -16.00 -3.29
N SER A 225 -37.64 -17.08 -4.04
CA SER A 225 -36.82 -17.38 -5.21
C SER A 225 -37.66 -18.11 -6.26
N VAL A 226 -37.74 -17.54 -7.45
CA VAL A 226 -38.29 -18.20 -8.65
C VAL A 226 -37.19 -18.21 -9.70
N ALA A 227 -36.71 -19.40 -10.04
CA ALA A 227 -35.68 -19.57 -11.06
C ALA A 227 -36.20 -19.23 -12.45
N ILE A 228 -35.35 -18.56 -13.22
CA ILE A 228 -35.56 -18.23 -14.63
C ILE A 228 -34.31 -18.63 -15.43
N SER A 229 -34.53 -19.13 -16.63
CA SER A 229 -33.48 -19.49 -17.60
C SER A 229 -33.51 -18.54 -18.79
N ALA A 230 -32.37 -18.38 -19.46
CA ALA A 230 -32.34 -17.62 -20.70
C ALA A 230 -33.30 -18.25 -21.74
N GLY A 231 -34.16 -17.43 -22.33
CA GLY A 231 -35.24 -17.86 -23.23
C GLY A 231 -36.61 -18.03 -22.55
N ASP A 232 -36.69 -18.02 -21.23
CA ASP A 232 -37.99 -18.07 -20.53
C ASP A 232 -38.86 -16.85 -20.85
N ARG A 233 -40.19 -17.03 -20.74
CA ARG A 233 -41.19 -16.00 -21.00
C ARG A 233 -41.76 -15.48 -19.70
N LEU A 234 -41.63 -14.18 -19.46
CA LEU A 234 -42.09 -13.50 -18.26
C LEU A 234 -43.28 -12.59 -18.58
N ALA A 235 -44.29 -12.59 -17.71
CA ALA A 235 -45.38 -11.60 -17.72
C ALA A 235 -45.85 -11.35 -16.28
N LEU A 236 -46.64 -10.30 -16.07
CA LEU A 236 -47.42 -10.09 -14.87
C LEU A 236 -48.87 -10.48 -15.15
N ARG A 237 -49.48 -11.26 -14.27
CA ARG A 237 -50.91 -11.58 -14.30
C ARG A 237 -51.61 -10.92 -13.13
N PHE A 238 -52.73 -10.29 -13.43
CA PHE A 238 -53.77 -9.95 -12.47
C PHE A 238 -54.90 -10.97 -12.60
N LEU A 239 -55.31 -11.56 -11.48
CA LEU A 239 -56.44 -12.47 -11.40
C LEU A 239 -57.41 -11.96 -10.35
N GLU A 240 -58.64 -11.66 -10.79
CA GLU A 240 -59.75 -11.41 -9.89
C GLU A 240 -60.43 -12.73 -9.51
N THR A 241 -60.70 -12.90 -8.22
CA THR A 241 -61.31 -14.13 -7.70
C THR A 241 -62.80 -13.98 -7.36
N ALA A 242 -63.34 -12.75 -7.32
CA ALA A 242 -64.78 -12.47 -7.20
C ALA A 242 -65.18 -11.16 -7.92
N THR A 243 -65.90 -10.21 -7.29
CA THR A 243 -66.45 -8.99 -7.92
C THR A 243 -65.81 -7.76 -7.30
N SER A 244 -64.58 -7.47 -7.71
CA SER A 244 -63.75 -6.48 -7.08
C SER A 244 -63.83 -5.10 -7.76
N ALA A 245 -63.48 -4.05 -7.02
CA ALA A 245 -63.37 -2.69 -7.50
C ALA A 245 -62.28 -2.52 -8.57
N ALA A 246 -62.31 -1.43 -9.33
CA ALA A 246 -61.21 -1.08 -10.22
C ALA A 246 -60.06 -0.45 -9.44
N SER A 247 -58.83 -0.91 -9.68
CA SER A 247 -57.62 -0.33 -9.11
C SER A 247 -56.56 -0.08 -10.17
N GLU A 248 -55.81 1.01 -9.99
CA GLU A 248 -54.50 1.15 -10.63
C GLU A 248 -53.49 0.30 -9.87
N PHE A 249 -52.51 -0.25 -10.57
CA PHE A 249 -51.43 -1.04 -9.96
C PHE A 249 -50.07 -0.51 -10.38
N ALA A 250 -49.17 -0.44 -9.42
CA ALA A 250 -47.74 -0.27 -9.66
C ALA A 250 -47.02 -1.51 -9.14
N TRP A 251 -45.96 -1.93 -9.83
CA TRP A 251 -45.18 -3.08 -9.39
C TRP A 251 -43.71 -2.92 -9.68
N ALA A 252 -42.91 -3.68 -8.96
CA ALA A 252 -41.50 -3.86 -9.25
C ALA A 252 -41.04 -5.24 -8.79
N ALA A 253 -40.05 -5.78 -9.49
CA ALA A 253 -39.44 -7.04 -9.12
C ALA A 253 -37.91 -6.92 -9.14
N THR A 254 -37.24 -7.66 -8.27
CA THR A 254 -35.78 -7.78 -8.27
C THR A 254 -35.39 -9.09 -8.94
N ILE A 255 -34.46 -9.02 -9.88
CA ILE A 255 -33.88 -10.19 -10.56
C ILE A 255 -32.40 -10.25 -10.20
N ALA A 256 -31.99 -11.34 -9.58
CA ALA A 256 -30.60 -11.69 -9.32
C ALA A 256 -30.10 -12.60 -10.46
N PRO A 257 -29.29 -12.08 -11.40
CA PRO A 257 -28.74 -12.88 -12.50
C PRO A 257 -27.75 -13.92 -11.98
N THR A 258 -27.61 -15.05 -12.67
CA THR A 258 -26.61 -16.07 -12.33
C THR A 258 -25.19 -15.58 -12.62
N THR A 259 -25.02 -14.75 -13.66
CA THR A 259 -23.74 -14.12 -14.00
C THR A 259 -23.70 -12.71 -13.43
N ALA A 260 -22.69 -12.44 -12.60
CA ALA A 260 -22.41 -11.10 -12.09
C ALA A 260 -22.18 -10.10 -13.23
N GLY A 261 -22.58 -8.84 -13.03
CA GLY A 261 -22.49 -7.78 -14.05
C GLY A 261 -23.49 -7.83 -15.23
N GLU A 262 -24.30 -8.89 -15.38
CA GLU A 262 -25.34 -8.96 -16.42
C GLU A 262 -26.71 -8.39 -15.99
N PHE A 263 -27.39 -7.65 -16.85
CA PHE A 263 -28.80 -7.29 -16.68
C PHE A 263 -29.53 -7.36 -18.02
N CYS A 264 -30.85 -7.13 -18.05
CA CYS A 264 -31.58 -7.15 -19.31
C CYS A 264 -32.60 -6.02 -19.48
N GLN A 265 -32.88 -5.70 -20.73
CA GLN A 265 -34.05 -4.93 -21.14
C GLN A 265 -34.94 -5.81 -22.00
N MET A 266 -36.21 -5.91 -21.63
CA MET A 266 -37.16 -6.76 -22.30
C MET A 266 -38.20 -5.95 -23.08
N PHE A 267 -38.55 -6.46 -24.25
CA PHE A 267 -39.57 -5.97 -25.15
C PHE A 267 -40.54 -7.11 -25.47
N GLY A 268 -41.84 -6.81 -25.48
CA GLY A 268 -42.89 -7.73 -25.92
C GLY A 268 -44.03 -6.92 -26.52
N SER A 269 -44.54 -7.32 -27.68
CA SER A 269 -45.64 -6.63 -28.32
C SER A 269 -46.57 -7.63 -28.99
N ALA A 270 -47.87 -7.42 -28.81
CA ALA A 270 -48.91 -8.13 -29.56
C ALA A 270 -48.91 -7.74 -31.05
N ALA A 271 -48.32 -6.59 -31.40
CA ALA A 271 -48.29 -6.11 -32.78
C ALA A 271 -47.29 -6.90 -33.63
N ALA A 272 -47.70 -7.26 -34.84
CA ALA A 272 -46.89 -7.98 -35.81
C ALA A 272 -46.07 -7.04 -36.72
N PRO A 273 -44.81 -7.37 -37.03
CA PRO A 273 -44.07 -6.68 -38.09
C PRO A 273 -44.65 -7.00 -39.48
N SER A 274 -44.36 -6.14 -40.46
CA SER A 274 -44.80 -6.34 -41.85
C SER A 274 -44.14 -7.56 -42.49
N THR A 275 -44.92 -8.45 -43.12
CA THR A 275 -44.40 -9.67 -43.78
C THR A 275 -43.66 -9.37 -45.09
N SER A 276 -43.70 -8.14 -45.59
CA SER A 276 -43.12 -7.77 -46.89
C SER A 276 -42.27 -6.51 -46.88
N ALA A 277 -42.22 -5.77 -45.76
CA ALA A 277 -41.49 -4.52 -45.65
C ALA A 277 -40.67 -4.47 -44.35
N VAL A 278 -39.59 -3.68 -44.38
CA VAL A 278 -38.81 -3.38 -43.19
C VAL A 278 -39.61 -2.42 -42.31
N ASN A 279 -39.80 -2.80 -41.06
CA ASN A 279 -40.43 -1.95 -40.05
C ASN A 279 -39.57 -1.87 -38.78
N TYR A 280 -39.86 -0.87 -37.96
CA TYR A 280 -39.14 -0.55 -36.73
C TYR A 280 -40.08 -0.55 -35.52
N GLU A 281 -39.50 -0.84 -34.37
CA GLU A 281 -40.15 -0.75 -33.06
C GLU A 281 -39.10 -0.33 -32.01
N GLN A 282 -39.53 0.21 -30.87
CA GLN A 282 -38.60 0.51 -29.78
C GLN A 282 -38.10 -0.76 -29.07
N CYS A 283 -37.01 -0.66 -28.30
CA CYS A 283 -36.47 -1.81 -27.54
C CYS A 283 -36.90 -1.86 -26.07
N LEU A 284 -38.09 -1.35 -25.71
CA LEU A 284 -38.58 -1.26 -24.33
C LEU A 284 -40.05 -1.70 -24.18
N GLY A 285 -40.32 -2.50 -23.15
CA GLY A 285 -41.66 -2.70 -22.59
C GLY A 285 -42.65 -3.32 -23.57
N SER A 286 -43.85 -2.73 -23.65
CA SER A 286 -44.94 -3.21 -24.51
C SER A 286 -44.88 -2.74 -25.98
N GLY A 287 -43.79 -2.05 -26.37
CA GLY A 287 -43.69 -1.33 -27.64
C GLY A 287 -44.60 -0.09 -27.74
N ALA A 288 -44.56 0.59 -28.89
CA ALA A 288 -45.41 1.75 -29.20
C ALA A 288 -46.70 1.36 -29.96
N ALA A 289 -47.35 0.27 -29.52
CA ALA A 289 -48.60 -0.31 -30.04
C ALA A 289 -48.58 -0.83 -31.49
N SER A 290 -47.61 -0.45 -32.32
CA SER A 290 -47.50 -0.90 -33.71
C SER A 290 -46.10 -0.72 -34.29
N TRP A 291 -45.67 -1.71 -35.07
CA TRP A 291 -44.49 -1.59 -35.94
C TRP A 291 -44.70 -0.52 -37.00
N SER A 292 -43.68 0.31 -37.26
CA SER A 292 -43.78 1.46 -38.18
C SER A 292 -42.75 1.35 -39.32
N GLY A 293 -43.10 1.82 -40.52
CA GLY A 293 -42.12 2.04 -41.58
C GLY A 293 -41.21 3.24 -41.33
N SER A 294 -41.59 4.13 -40.41
CA SER A 294 -40.82 5.31 -40.01
C SER A 294 -40.11 5.06 -38.68
N GLU A 295 -38.77 5.02 -38.71
CA GLU A 295 -37.93 4.75 -37.53
C GLU A 295 -37.95 5.89 -36.50
N SER A 296 -38.09 7.15 -36.94
CA SER A 296 -38.00 8.34 -36.07
C SER A 296 -39.05 8.41 -34.96
N VAL A 297 -40.12 7.62 -35.05
CA VAL A 297 -41.21 7.54 -34.06
C VAL A 297 -41.17 6.23 -33.25
N ARG A 298 -40.10 5.43 -33.41
CA ARG A 298 -39.93 4.10 -32.78
C ARG A 298 -38.53 3.96 -32.21
N VAL A 299 -38.22 4.80 -31.22
CA VAL A 299 -36.93 4.83 -30.58
C VAL A 299 -37.08 4.75 -29.06
N SER A 300 -36.00 4.34 -28.43
CA SER A 300 -35.75 4.54 -27.01
C SER A 300 -34.34 5.12 -26.87
N ILE A 301 -33.94 5.49 -25.66
CA ILE A 301 -32.55 5.83 -25.39
C ILE A 301 -31.98 4.91 -24.34
N LEU A 302 -30.68 4.67 -24.42
CA LEU A 302 -29.92 3.89 -23.45
C LEU A 302 -28.82 4.77 -22.88
N HIS A 303 -28.40 4.48 -21.65
CA HIS A 303 -27.12 4.97 -21.13
C HIS A 303 -25.97 4.12 -21.69
N ASP A 304 -24.73 4.50 -21.40
CA ASP A 304 -23.55 3.70 -21.70
C ASP A 304 -23.64 2.30 -21.07
N ALA A 305 -23.53 1.27 -21.92
CA ALA A 305 -23.53 -0.15 -21.57
C ALA A 305 -22.93 -0.96 -22.74
N THR A 306 -22.79 -2.27 -22.57
CA THR A 306 -22.45 -3.21 -23.64
C THR A 306 -23.59 -4.20 -23.82
N LEU A 307 -24.23 -4.19 -24.98
CA LEU A 307 -25.19 -5.20 -25.40
C LEU A 307 -24.45 -6.46 -25.84
N GLN A 308 -24.75 -7.57 -25.18
CA GLN A 308 -24.01 -8.84 -25.31
C GLN A 308 -24.80 -9.93 -26.04
N ALA A 309 -26.14 -9.88 -25.98
CA ALA A 309 -26.98 -10.87 -26.64
C ALA A 309 -28.37 -10.34 -26.94
N ILE A 310 -28.98 -10.94 -27.96
CA ILE A 310 -30.40 -10.78 -28.30
C ILE A 310 -31.06 -12.16 -28.29
N TYR A 311 -32.23 -12.24 -27.68
CA TYR A 311 -33.12 -13.40 -27.72
C TYR A 311 -34.42 -12.92 -28.34
N ALA A 312 -34.90 -13.61 -29.37
CA ALA A 312 -36.14 -13.26 -30.05
C ALA A 312 -37.09 -14.46 -30.07
N LYS A 313 -38.39 -14.17 -29.89
CA LYS A 313 -39.51 -15.09 -30.08
C LYS A 313 -40.53 -14.43 -31.01
N VAL A 314 -41.07 -15.22 -31.92
CA VAL A 314 -42.21 -14.85 -32.77
C VAL A 314 -43.37 -15.79 -32.48
N GLY A 315 -44.59 -15.28 -32.42
CA GLY A 315 -45.75 -16.12 -32.10
C GLY A 315 -46.20 -17.03 -33.25
N THR A 316 -45.68 -16.85 -34.46
CA THR A 316 -45.85 -17.79 -35.58
C THR A 316 -44.53 -17.95 -36.32
N ALA A 317 -44.13 -19.20 -36.57
CA ALA A 317 -42.89 -19.50 -37.29
C ALA A 317 -42.93 -18.92 -38.72
N PRO A 318 -41.80 -18.42 -39.27
CA PRO A 318 -41.75 -17.86 -40.62
C PRO A 318 -42.28 -18.78 -41.73
N GLY A 319 -42.00 -20.09 -41.64
CA GLY A 319 -42.37 -21.12 -42.61
C GLY A 319 -41.38 -21.25 -43.78
N GLY A 320 -41.30 -22.46 -44.38
CA GLY A 320 -40.52 -22.71 -45.60
C GLY A 320 -39.08 -22.19 -45.56
N ALA A 321 -38.69 -21.41 -46.57
CA ALA A 321 -37.41 -20.71 -46.66
C ALA A 321 -37.47 -19.24 -46.18
N ALA A 322 -38.56 -18.86 -45.48
CA ALA A 322 -38.76 -17.51 -44.97
C ALA A 322 -38.07 -17.29 -43.62
N SER A 323 -37.82 -16.02 -43.31
CA SER A 323 -37.20 -15.63 -42.04
C SER A 323 -37.58 -14.23 -41.58
N TRP A 324 -37.43 -14.01 -40.28
CA TRP A 324 -37.40 -12.68 -39.67
C TRP A 324 -36.01 -12.42 -39.13
N THR A 325 -35.39 -11.30 -39.52
CA THR A 325 -34.17 -10.81 -38.87
C THR A 325 -34.51 -9.59 -38.03
N PHE A 326 -34.23 -9.66 -36.73
CA PHE A 326 -34.33 -8.55 -35.80
C PHE A 326 -32.95 -7.96 -35.55
N THR A 327 -32.78 -6.66 -35.78
CA THR A 327 -31.49 -5.96 -35.64
C THR A 327 -31.67 -4.75 -34.73
N VAL A 328 -30.83 -4.61 -33.71
CA VAL A 328 -30.75 -3.37 -32.93
C VAL A 328 -30.01 -2.33 -33.74
N ARG A 329 -30.57 -1.12 -33.79
CA ARG A 329 -30.02 0.02 -34.51
C ARG A 329 -29.61 1.11 -33.54
N ASP A 330 -28.56 1.85 -33.90
CA ASP A 330 -28.02 3.00 -33.18
C ASP A 330 -28.00 4.19 -34.12
N GLU A 331 -28.69 5.27 -33.76
CA GLU A 331 -28.76 6.51 -34.55
C GLU A 331 -29.06 6.27 -36.04
N LEU A 332 -30.05 5.40 -36.31
CA LEU A 332 -30.50 5.00 -37.66
C LEU A 332 -29.50 4.14 -38.44
N ALA A 333 -28.47 3.60 -37.80
CA ALA A 333 -27.53 2.65 -38.40
C ALA A 333 -27.71 1.24 -37.81
N ASP A 334 -27.52 0.20 -38.64
CA ASP A 334 -27.50 -1.18 -38.16
C ASP A 334 -26.26 -1.43 -37.31
N THR A 335 -26.44 -2.13 -36.19
CA THR A 335 -25.32 -2.65 -35.39
C THR A 335 -25.10 -4.14 -35.69
N ALA A 336 -24.04 -4.72 -35.11
CA ALA A 336 -23.80 -6.17 -35.16
C ALA A 336 -24.82 -6.99 -34.35
N ALA A 337 -25.67 -6.34 -33.55
CA ALA A 337 -26.66 -6.97 -32.70
C ALA A 337 -27.89 -7.43 -33.51
N ALA A 338 -27.80 -8.60 -34.13
CA ALA A 338 -28.88 -9.15 -34.95
C ALA A 338 -29.13 -10.65 -34.69
N VAL A 339 -30.39 -11.06 -34.82
CA VAL A 339 -30.81 -12.47 -34.78
C VAL A 339 -31.80 -12.78 -35.87
N THR A 340 -31.65 -13.95 -36.48
CA THR A 340 -32.53 -14.45 -37.52
C THR A 340 -33.29 -15.69 -37.04
N ILE A 341 -34.61 -15.67 -37.20
CA ILE A 341 -35.50 -16.81 -36.99
C ILE A 341 -35.98 -17.27 -38.36
N SER A 342 -35.80 -18.54 -38.70
CA SER A 342 -36.11 -19.08 -40.04
C SER A 342 -36.90 -20.39 -39.98
N GLY A 343 -37.59 -20.70 -41.09
CA GLY A 343 -38.27 -21.98 -41.26
C GLY A 343 -39.32 -22.25 -40.19
N ALA A 344 -39.24 -23.41 -39.54
CA ALA A 344 -40.19 -23.84 -38.51
C ALA A 344 -39.89 -23.30 -37.10
N SER A 345 -38.79 -22.56 -36.91
CA SER A 345 -38.41 -22.03 -35.60
C SER A 345 -39.31 -20.86 -35.20
N THR A 346 -39.66 -20.80 -33.92
CA THR A 346 -40.37 -19.66 -33.30
C THR A 346 -39.46 -18.84 -32.40
N THR A 347 -38.22 -19.27 -32.21
CA THR A 347 -37.23 -18.63 -31.35
C THR A 347 -35.88 -18.57 -32.06
N GLY A 348 -35.07 -17.59 -31.66
CA GLY A 348 -33.66 -17.49 -32.06
C GLY A 348 -32.90 -16.65 -31.06
N ASN A 349 -31.58 -16.85 -30.98
CA ASN A 349 -30.71 -16.04 -30.15
C ASN A 349 -29.36 -15.83 -30.84
N ALA A 350 -28.68 -14.74 -30.50
CA ALA A 350 -27.34 -14.43 -30.97
C ALA A 350 -26.56 -13.68 -29.88
N SER A 351 -25.24 -13.85 -29.88
CA SER A 351 -24.31 -13.17 -28.96
C SER A 351 -23.31 -12.34 -29.74
N PHE A 352 -22.91 -11.22 -29.17
CA PHE A 352 -22.07 -10.20 -29.81
C PHE A 352 -21.56 -9.23 -28.73
N SER A 353 -20.87 -8.17 -29.13
CA SER A 353 -20.46 -7.09 -28.22
C SER A 353 -20.67 -5.75 -28.93
N VAL A 354 -21.72 -5.03 -28.55
CA VAL A 354 -22.06 -3.72 -29.12
C VAL A 354 -22.17 -2.72 -27.97
N ALA A 355 -21.31 -1.70 -27.98
CA ALA A 355 -21.40 -0.62 -27.01
C ALA A 355 -22.62 0.26 -27.31
N THR A 356 -23.31 0.69 -26.27
CA THR A 356 -24.31 1.76 -26.33
C THR A 356 -23.68 3.06 -25.86
N THR A 357 -24.15 4.17 -26.40
CA THR A 357 -23.71 5.52 -26.07
C THR A 357 -24.88 6.26 -25.40
N ALA A 358 -24.60 6.92 -24.28
CA ALA A 358 -25.60 7.63 -23.51
C ALA A 358 -26.40 8.63 -24.37
N GLY A 359 -27.70 8.42 -24.45
CA GLY A 359 -28.65 9.32 -25.11
C GLY A 359 -28.83 9.09 -26.61
N ASN A 360 -28.07 8.18 -27.22
CA ASN A 360 -28.33 7.77 -28.60
C ASN A 360 -29.71 7.11 -28.73
N ARG A 361 -30.29 7.22 -29.93
CA ARG A 361 -31.54 6.57 -30.29
C ARG A 361 -31.30 5.11 -30.64
N TYR A 362 -32.00 4.23 -29.93
CA TYR A 362 -32.00 2.79 -30.18
C TYR A 362 -33.37 2.30 -30.64
N SER A 363 -33.40 1.52 -31.71
CA SER A 363 -34.60 0.88 -32.26
C SER A 363 -34.33 -0.60 -32.58
N ILE A 364 -35.39 -1.36 -32.78
CA ILE A 364 -35.39 -2.72 -33.30
C ILE A 364 -35.94 -2.67 -34.71
N LYS A 365 -35.15 -3.09 -35.69
CA LYS A 365 -35.57 -3.30 -37.07
C LYS A 365 -35.98 -4.75 -37.28
N ALA A 366 -37.16 -4.97 -37.83
CA ALA A 366 -37.60 -6.26 -38.36
C ALA A 366 -37.48 -6.27 -39.88
N THR A 367 -36.68 -7.19 -40.41
CA THR A 367 -36.52 -7.43 -41.85
C THR A 367 -37.13 -8.79 -42.21
N PRO A 368 -38.25 -8.85 -42.94
CA PRO A 368 -38.77 -10.09 -43.49
C PRO A 368 -37.94 -10.56 -44.69
N ALA A 369 -37.78 -11.87 -44.85
CA ALA A 369 -37.26 -12.48 -46.08
C ALA A 369 -38.19 -13.59 -46.56
N SER A 370 -38.38 -13.69 -47.89
CA SER A 370 -39.24 -14.67 -48.57
C SER A 370 -40.69 -14.70 -48.06
N THR A 371 -41.23 -13.55 -47.66
CA THR A 371 -42.61 -13.34 -47.17
C THR A 371 -43.00 -14.32 -46.06
N PRO A 372 -42.51 -14.10 -44.82
CA PRO A 372 -42.87 -14.94 -43.67
C PRO A 372 -44.38 -15.00 -43.44
N ALA A 373 -44.83 -16.09 -42.82
CA ALA A 373 -46.20 -16.21 -42.35
C ALA A 373 -46.59 -15.04 -41.42
N ALA A 374 -47.84 -14.61 -41.51
CA ALA A 374 -48.37 -13.56 -40.65
C ALA A 374 -48.28 -13.97 -39.17
N MET A 375 -47.70 -13.09 -38.36
CA MET A 375 -47.42 -13.38 -36.96
C MET A 375 -48.67 -13.20 -36.09
N THR A 376 -49.06 -14.22 -35.34
CA THR A 376 -50.08 -14.13 -34.29
C THR A 376 -49.39 -13.97 -32.94
N GLY A 377 -49.82 -13.04 -32.07
CA GLY A 377 -49.20 -12.79 -30.76
C GLY A 377 -47.86 -12.03 -30.81
N GLY A 378 -47.53 -11.46 -31.98
CA GLY A 378 -46.41 -10.54 -32.19
C GLY A 378 -45.00 -11.06 -31.82
N ALA A 379 -44.08 -10.11 -31.69
CA ALA A 379 -42.65 -10.36 -31.51
C ALA A 379 -42.20 -9.94 -30.11
N HIS A 380 -41.30 -10.74 -29.53
CA HIS A 380 -40.82 -10.62 -28.15
C HIS A 380 -39.30 -10.71 -28.15
N ILE A 381 -38.63 -9.74 -27.56
CA ILE A 381 -37.18 -9.58 -27.65
C ILE A 381 -36.59 -9.30 -26.27
N GLY A 382 -35.61 -10.09 -25.87
CA GLY A 382 -34.77 -9.86 -24.70
C GLY A 382 -33.39 -9.37 -25.13
N LEU A 383 -32.95 -8.26 -24.57
CA LEU A 383 -31.62 -7.68 -24.78
C LEU A 383 -30.80 -7.85 -23.49
N LYS A 384 -29.66 -8.55 -23.58
CA LYS A 384 -28.76 -8.75 -22.43
C LYS A 384 -27.62 -7.75 -22.47
N PHE A 385 -27.41 -7.05 -21.36
CA PHE A 385 -26.40 -6.01 -21.23
C PHE A 385 -25.44 -6.28 -20.08
N SER A 386 -24.28 -5.62 -20.13
CA SER A 386 -23.38 -5.43 -19.00
C SER A 386 -22.89 -3.98 -18.99
N ILE A 387 -22.62 -3.40 -17.81
CA ILE A 387 -21.95 -2.10 -17.70
C ILE A 387 -20.57 -2.35 -17.09
N ILE A 388 -19.54 -2.13 -17.91
CA ILE A 388 -18.14 -2.23 -17.46
C ILE A 388 -17.76 -0.86 -16.92
N GLU A 389 -17.24 -0.79 -15.70
CA GLU A 389 -16.77 0.48 -15.14
C GLU A 389 -15.50 0.94 -15.88
N ALA A 390 -15.55 2.15 -16.46
CA ALA A 390 -14.36 2.89 -16.88
C ALA A 390 -13.58 3.28 -15.60
N GLY A 391 -12.75 2.35 -15.16
CA GLY A 391 -12.12 2.28 -13.84
C GLY A 391 -11.54 0.90 -13.57
N ALA A 392 -11.98 -0.13 -14.29
CA ALA A 392 -11.30 -1.42 -14.37
C ALA A 392 -10.27 -1.42 -15.52
N GLU A 393 -9.19 -0.65 -15.38
CA GLU A 393 -7.93 -1.06 -15.99
C GLU A 393 -7.28 -2.03 -14.98
N LEU A 394 -7.44 -3.34 -15.25
CA LEU A 394 -6.90 -4.48 -14.49
C LEU A 394 -7.37 -4.59 -13.01
N ASP A 395 -8.64 -4.92 -12.80
CA ASP A 395 -9.11 -5.64 -11.59
C ASP A 395 -9.54 -7.08 -11.94
N ALA A 396 -8.68 -7.75 -12.69
CA ALA A 396 -8.42 -9.15 -12.38
C ALA A 396 -7.10 -9.14 -11.61
N ASP A 397 -6.94 -10.03 -10.64
CA ASP A 397 -5.64 -10.53 -10.20
C ASP A 397 -4.88 -11.02 -11.45
N ALA A 398 -4.27 -10.09 -12.18
CA ALA A 398 -3.62 -10.37 -13.42
C ALA A 398 -2.24 -10.88 -13.06
N THR A 399 -2.12 -12.20 -12.99
CA THR A 399 -0.82 -12.85 -12.95
C THR A 399 -0.23 -12.78 -14.35
N ALA A 400 0.64 -11.81 -14.62
CA ALA A 400 1.41 -11.77 -15.85
C ALA A 400 2.57 -12.76 -15.71
N ILE A 401 2.44 -13.97 -16.29
CA ILE A 401 3.51 -14.99 -16.33
C ILE A 401 4.16 -14.97 -17.71
N ALA A 402 5.40 -14.51 -17.80
CA ALA A 402 6.23 -14.67 -18.99
C ALA A 402 7.27 -15.76 -18.73
N ALA A 403 7.09 -16.94 -19.35
CA ALA A 403 8.00 -18.08 -19.23
C ALA A 403 8.65 -18.40 -20.57
N ALA A 404 9.98 -18.45 -20.62
CA ALA A 404 10.73 -18.84 -21.81
C ALA A 404 11.80 -19.89 -21.49
N SER A 405 11.95 -20.88 -22.37
CA SER A 405 13.05 -21.87 -22.32
C SER A 405 14.37 -21.35 -22.92
N GLY A 406 14.43 -20.06 -23.29
CA GLY A 406 15.57 -19.39 -23.91
C GLY A 406 15.74 -17.97 -23.36
N ALA A 407 16.43 -17.09 -24.11
CA ALA A 407 16.53 -15.67 -23.74
C ALA A 407 15.17 -14.96 -23.87
N LEU A 408 14.85 -14.09 -22.92
CA LEU A 408 13.59 -13.34 -22.89
C LEU A 408 13.86 -11.84 -22.74
N THR A 409 13.40 -11.05 -23.71
CA THR A 409 13.37 -9.59 -23.64
C THR A 409 11.91 -9.15 -23.55
N THR A 410 11.51 -8.51 -22.45
CA THR A 410 10.10 -8.12 -22.24
C THR A 410 9.99 -6.81 -21.45
N ALA A 411 8.85 -6.13 -21.58
CA ALA A 411 8.47 -4.99 -20.76
C ALA A 411 7.13 -5.28 -20.09
N ILE A 412 7.08 -5.21 -18.76
CA ILE A 412 5.87 -5.47 -17.96
C ILE A 412 5.50 -4.18 -17.23
N GLN A 413 4.30 -3.65 -17.50
CA GLN A 413 3.75 -2.49 -16.80
C GLN A 413 2.62 -2.97 -15.88
N ALA A 414 2.73 -2.70 -14.58
CA ALA A 414 1.72 -3.04 -13.58
C ALA A 414 1.18 -1.76 -12.91
N ALA A 415 -0.12 -1.51 -13.06
CA ALA A 415 -0.77 -0.27 -12.62
C ALA A 415 -1.54 -0.39 -11.28
N ALA A 416 -1.91 -1.60 -10.85
CA ALA A 416 -2.74 -1.90 -9.65
C ALA A 416 -2.06 -2.88 -8.68
N ASN A 417 -2.78 -3.55 -7.75
CA ASN A 417 -2.24 -4.58 -6.82
C ASN A 417 -1.88 -5.92 -7.52
N ALA A 418 -1.30 -5.87 -8.71
CA ALA A 418 -1.04 -7.04 -9.54
C ALA A 418 0.24 -7.80 -9.17
N THR A 419 0.32 -9.08 -9.55
CA THR A 419 1.52 -9.93 -9.42
C THR A 419 2.17 -10.14 -10.79
N ALA A 420 3.37 -9.61 -11.00
CA ALA A 420 4.15 -9.83 -12.23
C ALA A 420 5.23 -10.90 -12.00
N THR A 421 5.25 -11.99 -12.79
CA THR A 421 6.27 -13.04 -12.72
C THR A 421 6.94 -13.26 -14.09
N ALA A 422 8.23 -12.96 -14.20
CA ALA A 422 9.03 -13.28 -15.38
C ALA A 422 10.04 -14.40 -15.05
N THR A 423 10.01 -15.50 -15.80
CA THR A 423 10.92 -16.63 -15.62
C THR A 423 11.60 -17.01 -16.94
N ALA A 424 12.93 -17.04 -16.98
CA ALA A 424 13.68 -17.51 -18.14
C ALA A 424 14.74 -18.54 -17.73
N SER A 425 14.91 -19.60 -18.52
CA SER A 425 16.04 -20.52 -18.35
C SER A 425 17.34 -20.02 -19.02
N GLY A 426 17.23 -19.01 -19.90
CA GLY A 426 18.35 -18.27 -20.47
C GLY A 426 18.49 -16.87 -19.88
N ALA A 427 19.24 -15.97 -20.53
CA ALA A 427 19.36 -14.58 -20.09
C ALA A 427 18.01 -13.84 -20.10
N LEU A 428 17.73 -13.05 -19.07
CA LEU A 428 16.50 -12.26 -18.94
C LEU A 428 16.84 -10.77 -18.94
N THR A 429 16.33 -10.03 -19.93
CA THR A 429 16.38 -8.57 -19.96
C THR A 429 14.95 -8.04 -19.81
N THR A 430 14.65 -7.37 -18.69
CA THR A 430 13.28 -6.92 -18.40
C THR A 430 13.20 -5.51 -17.83
N ALA A 431 12.14 -4.79 -18.19
CA ALA A 431 11.74 -3.55 -17.53
C ALA A 431 10.41 -3.77 -16.82
N ILE A 432 10.36 -3.55 -15.50
CA ILE A 432 9.16 -3.66 -14.66
C ILE A 432 8.86 -2.30 -14.03
N ASN A 433 7.77 -1.66 -14.46
CA ASN A 433 7.30 -0.40 -13.90
C ASN A 433 6.05 -0.63 -13.04
N MET A 434 6.07 -0.20 -11.78
CA MET A 434 5.02 -0.45 -10.79
C MET A 434 4.44 0.88 -10.25
N ALA A 435 3.13 1.10 -10.45
CA ALA A 435 2.46 2.35 -10.07
C ALA A 435 1.68 2.32 -8.74
N ALA A 436 1.40 1.13 -8.17
CA ALA A 436 0.61 0.91 -6.92
C ALA A 436 1.26 -0.15 -6.00
N SER A 437 0.57 -0.68 -4.96
CA SER A 437 1.02 -1.79 -4.07
C SER A 437 1.11 -3.16 -4.79
N ALA A 438 1.78 -3.20 -5.93
CA ALA A 438 2.01 -4.40 -6.71
C ALA A 438 3.15 -5.27 -6.12
N ALA A 439 3.17 -6.55 -6.51
CA ALA A 439 4.26 -7.48 -6.25
C ALA A 439 4.93 -7.92 -7.57
N ALA A 440 6.27 -7.93 -7.63
CA ALA A 440 7.00 -8.37 -8.81
C ALA A 440 8.07 -9.43 -8.49
N SER A 441 8.18 -10.47 -9.33
CA SER A 441 9.22 -11.50 -9.29
C SER A 441 9.88 -11.67 -10.66
N ALA A 442 11.20 -11.45 -10.74
CA ALA A 442 11.99 -11.76 -11.93
C ALA A 442 13.03 -12.83 -11.59
N THR A 443 12.93 -14.02 -12.22
CA THR A 443 13.80 -15.17 -11.97
C THR A 443 14.51 -15.62 -13.25
N SER A 444 15.84 -15.72 -13.21
CA SER A 444 16.67 -16.23 -14.32
C SER A 444 17.59 -17.36 -13.83
N THR A 445 17.74 -18.46 -14.59
CA THR A 445 18.78 -19.47 -14.32
C THR A 445 20.13 -19.15 -14.97
N SER A 446 20.28 -17.96 -15.56
CA SER A 446 21.51 -17.40 -16.13
C SER A 446 21.62 -15.92 -15.69
N ASP A 447 22.24 -15.05 -16.49
CA ASP A 447 22.35 -13.61 -16.21
C ASP A 447 20.98 -12.91 -16.24
N LEU A 448 20.78 -11.91 -15.36
CA LEU A 448 19.59 -11.07 -15.28
C LEU A 448 19.98 -9.58 -15.37
N SER A 449 19.46 -8.90 -16.38
CA SER A 449 19.52 -7.43 -16.51
C SER A 449 18.12 -6.86 -16.32
N ALA A 450 17.86 -6.17 -15.20
CA ALA A 450 16.52 -5.66 -14.88
C ALA A 450 16.50 -4.18 -14.48
N ALA A 451 15.54 -3.43 -15.01
CA ALA A 451 15.17 -2.11 -14.53
C ALA A 451 13.83 -2.21 -13.80
N ILE A 452 13.81 -1.94 -12.49
CA ILE A 452 12.60 -2.00 -11.65
C ILE A 452 12.35 -0.61 -11.05
N THR A 453 11.20 -0.01 -11.34
CA THR A 453 10.80 1.31 -10.82
C THR A 453 9.60 1.16 -9.89
N LEU A 454 9.74 1.55 -8.62
CA LEU A 454 8.75 1.41 -7.54
C LEU A 454 8.27 2.79 -7.03
N ALA A 455 6.99 3.10 -7.20
CA ALA A 455 6.42 4.42 -6.88
C ALA A 455 5.74 4.56 -5.49
N THR A 456 5.27 3.46 -4.86
CA THR A 456 4.48 3.45 -3.59
C THR A 456 4.89 2.28 -2.67
N ASP A 457 4.03 1.71 -1.81
CA ASP A 457 4.29 0.57 -0.89
C ASP A 457 4.48 -0.79 -1.61
N ALA A 458 5.12 -0.77 -2.77
CA ALA A 458 5.31 -1.92 -3.64
C ALA A 458 6.45 -2.85 -3.15
N SER A 459 6.35 -4.14 -3.52
CA SER A 459 7.37 -5.16 -3.20
C SER A 459 7.95 -5.80 -4.46
N SER A 460 9.28 -5.97 -4.52
CA SER A 460 9.95 -6.63 -5.66
C SER A 460 11.03 -7.61 -5.23
N VAL A 461 11.09 -8.77 -5.91
CA VAL A 461 12.15 -9.79 -5.78
C VAL A 461 12.81 -10.04 -7.14
N ALA A 462 14.13 -9.86 -7.22
CA ALA A 462 14.94 -10.24 -8.38
C ALA A 462 15.92 -11.36 -8.01
N SER A 463 15.88 -12.49 -8.72
CA SER A 463 16.71 -13.67 -8.45
C SER A 463 17.42 -14.17 -9.72
N ALA A 464 18.74 -14.32 -9.69
CA ALA A 464 19.53 -14.85 -10.81
C ALA A 464 20.50 -15.95 -10.36
N ALA A 465 20.61 -17.03 -11.15
CA ALA A 465 21.67 -18.03 -10.94
C ALA A 465 23.02 -17.61 -11.58
N GLY A 466 23.00 -16.71 -12.56
CA GLY A 466 24.20 -16.05 -13.12
C GLY A 466 24.49 -14.70 -12.46
N ASP A 467 25.06 -13.78 -13.24
CA ASP A 467 25.32 -12.41 -12.82
C ASP A 467 24.02 -11.57 -12.80
N LEU A 468 23.89 -10.67 -11.83
CA LEU A 468 22.73 -9.78 -11.67
C LEU A 468 23.18 -8.31 -11.85
N SER A 469 22.69 -7.66 -12.89
CA SER A 469 22.84 -6.22 -13.14
C SER A 469 21.47 -5.55 -13.04
N THR A 470 21.23 -4.76 -11.99
CA THR A 470 19.91 -4.15 -11.77
C THR A 470 19.99 -2.67 -11.42
N ALA A 471 19.04 -1.90 -11.95
CA ALA A 471 18.70 -0.58 -11.46
C ALA A 471 17.33 -0.65 -10.78
N ILE A 472 17.29 -0.54 -9.44
CA ILE A 472 16.06 -0.46 -8.65
C ILE A 472 15.92 0.97 -8.14
N GLN A 473 14.90 1.69 -8.62
CA GLN A 473 14.57 3.04 -8.14
C GLN A 473 13.37 2.97 -7.17
N LEU A 474 13.52 3.47 -5.95
CA LEU A 474 12.49 3.47 -4.90
C LEU A 474 12.10 4.90 -4.51
N ALA A 475 10.83 5.26 -4.65
CA ALA A 475 10.34 6.62 -4.37
C ALA A 475 9.57 6.79 -3.03
N ALA A 476 9.24 5.71 -2.31
CA ALA A 476 8.40 5.71 -1.09
C ALA A 476 8.76 4.55 -0.11
N ALA A 477 7.84 4.10 0.77
CA ALA A 477 8.04 3.01 1.76
C ALA A 477 8.12 1.58 1.14
N ALA A 478 8.64 1.48 -0.08
CA ALA A 478 8.79 0.24 -0.83
C ALA A 478 9.86 -0.70 -0.23
N VAL A 479 9.68 -2.01 -0.46
CA VAL A 479 10.59 -3.09 -0.03
C VAL A 479 11.19 -3.77 -1.26
N SER A 480 12.52 -3.85 -1.35
CA SER A 480 13.22 -4.54 -2.45
C SER A 480 14.22 -5.58 -1.97
N ALA A 481 14.23 -6.75 -2.64
CA ALA A 481 15.19 -7.84 -2.41
C ALA A 481 15.86 -8.28 -3.73
N ALA A 482 17.18 -8.33 -3.73
CA ALA A 482 17.99 -8.82 -4.86
C ALA A 482 18.87 -10.00 -4.41
N SER A 483 18.81 -11.13 -5.13
CA SER A 483 19.58 -12.35 -4.85
C SER A 483 20.29 -12.85 -6.12
N ALA A 484 21.60 -13.11 -6.03
CA ALA A 484 22.39 -13.65 -7.14
C ALA A 484 23.34 -14.77 -6.68
N THR A 485 23.46 -15.86 -7.44
CA THR A 485 24.56 -16.82 -7.20
C THR A 485 25.88 -16.42 -7.88
N GLY A 486 25.82 -15.57 -8.92
CA GLY A 486 26.97 -14.90 -9.54
C GLY A 486 27.32 -13.55 -8.91
N ALA A 487 27.94 -12.65 -9.67
CA ALA A 487 28.26 -11.29 -9.23
C ALA A 487 27.03 -10.37 -9.27
N LEU A 488 26.86 -9.52 -8.27
CA LEU A 488 25.82 -8.47 -8.24
C LEU A 488 26.49 -7.10 -8.38
N ALA A 489 26.18 -6.40 -9.48
CA ALA A 489 26.62 -5.04 -9.76
C ALA A 489 25.41 -4.09 -9.84
N THR A 490 25.28 -3.19 -8.85
CA THR A 490 24.20 -2.18 -8.82
C THR A 490 24.79 -0.79 -9.01
N PRO A 491 24.59 -0.12 -10.16
CA PRO A 491 25.16 1.21 -10.40
C PRO A 491 24.57 2.36 -9.58
N GLY A 492 23.55 2.14 -8.74
CA GLY A 492 23.01 3.16 -7.85
C GLY A 492 21.52 2.97 -7.54
N ALA A 493 21.23 2.37 -6.38
CA ALA A 493 19.90 2.51 -5.79
C ALA A 493 19.84 3.87 -5.09
N GLU A 494 19.03 4.79 -5.63
CA GLU A 494 18.69 6.06 -4.97
C GLU A 494 17.46 5.81 -4.09
N LEU A 495 17.62 5.88 -2.77
CA LEU A 495 16.54 5.69 -1.79
C LEU A 495 16.03 7.05 -1.31
N ALA A 496 14.82 7.44 -1.75
CA ALA A 496 14.09 8.59 -1.24
C ALA A 496 12.96 8.11 -0.31
N ALA A 497 12.99 8.48 0.98
CA ALA A 497 12.06 8.11 2.08
C ALA A 497 12.41 6.84 2.92
N SER A 498 11.46 6.34 3.72
CA SER A 498 11.64 5.26 4.72
C SER A 498 11.69 3.84 4.12
N ALA A 499 12.48 3.66 3.07
CA ALA A 499 12.55 2.43 2.29
C ALA A 499 13.48 1.36 2.91
N GLN A 500 13.23 0.08 2.60
CA GLN A 500 14.09 -1.06 2.98
C GLN A 500 14.68 -1.75 1.74
N ALA A 501 16.01 -1.90 1.69
CA ALA A 501 16.72 -2.59 0.62
C ALA A 501 17.62 -3.72 1.18
N SER A 502 17.47 -4.94 0.63
CA SER A 502 18.29 -6.10 0.98
C SER A 502 18.96 -6.70 -0.27
N ALA A 503 20.29 -6.87 -0.23
CA ALA A 503 21.08 -7.45 -1.31
C ALA A 503 21.90 -8.64 -0.81
N THR A 504 21.72 -9.83 -1.39
CA THR A 504 22.43 -11.07 -1.03
C THR A 504 23.13 -11.69 -2.24
N ALA A 505 24.42 -11.99 -2.17
CA ALA A 505 25.16 -12.67 -3.26
C ALA A 505 26.06 -13.82 -2.78
N SER A 506 26.13 -14.95 -3.49
CA SER A 506 27.00 -16.05 -3.06
C SER A 506 28.49 -15.91 -3.45
N ALA A 507 28.81 -15.04 -4.41
CA ALA A 507 30.18 -14.80 -4.88
C ALA A 507 30.70 -13.41 -4.46
N ALA A 508 30.80 -12.44 -5.38
CA ALA A 508 31.26 -11.07 -5.08
C ALA A 508 30.10 -10.06 -5.19
N LEU A 509 30.01 -9.14 -4.22
CA LEU A 509 29.00 -8.08 -4.18
C LEU A 509 29.68 -6.70 -4.23
N SER A 510 29.41 -5.92 -5.28
CA SER A 510 29.87 -4.54 -5.44
C SER A 510 28.67 -3.60 -5.57
N THR A 511 28.39 -2.83 -4.51
CA THR A 511 27.20 -1.97 -4.45
C THR A 511 27.54 -0.56 -3.98
N ALA A 512 26.95 0.44 -4.63
CA ALA A 512 26.78 1.78 -4.07
C ALA A 512 25.31 1.97 -3.69
N VAL A 513 25.01 2.06 -2.39
CA VAL A 513 23.66 2.34 -1.89
C VAL A 513 23.62 3.79 -1.42
N GLN A 514 22.96 4.67 -2.16
CA GLN A 514 22.83 6.08 -1.81
C GLN A 514 21.51 6.31 -1.05
N MET A 515 21.59 6.72 0.21
CA MET A 515 20.42 6.94 1.07
C MET A 515 20.21 8.43 1.36
N ALA A 516 19.00 8.94 1.07
CA ALA A 516 18.64 10.36 1.25
C ALA A 516 17.69 10.64 2.44
N ALA A 517 17.13 9.62 3.11
CA ALA A 517 16.22 9.75 4.26
C ALA A 517 16.32 8.55 5.24
N ALA A 518 15.43 8.43 6.25
CA ALA A 518 15.43 7.39 7.30
C ALA A 518 15.23 5.94 6.79
N ALA A 519 16.21 5.41 6.08
CA ALA A 519 16.19 4.12 5.40
C ALA A 519 17.04 3.06 6.13
N THR A 520 16.70 1.78 5.90
CA THR A 520 17.47 0.60 6.39
C THR A 520 18.06 -0.15 5.22
N ALA A 521 19.39 -0.35 5.21
CA ALA A 521 20.10 -1.08 4.16
C ALA A 521 20.85 -2.30 4.72
N GLN A 522 20.64 -3.48 4.13
CA GLN A 522 21.31 -4.72 4.50
C GLN A 522 22.03 -5.33 3.29
N ALA A 523 23.34 -5.59 3.42
CA ALA A 523 24.16 -6.23 2.38
C ALA A 523 24.81 -7.52 2.91
N GLY A 524 24.63 -8.64 2.20
CA GLY A 524 25.14 -9.97 2.56
C GLY A 524 25.93 -10.63 1.43
N ALA A 525 27.14 -11.15 1.68
CA ALA A 525 27.85 -11.96 0.69
C ALA A 525 28.58 -13.18 1.28
N SER A 526 28.52 -14.34 0.61
CA SER A 526 29.33 -15.50 1.04
C SER A 526 30.78 -15.48 0.53
N GLY A 527 31.10 -14.68 -0.50
CA GLY A 527 32.46 -14.36 -0.93
C GLY A 527 32.90 -12.94 -0.52
N GLY A 528 33.61 -12.23 -1.40
CA GLY A 528 34.14 -10.88 -1.12
C GLY A 528 33.06 -9.78 -1.22
N LEU A 529 32.96 -8.92 -0.21
CA LEU A 529 31.99 -7.82 -0.15
C LEU A 529 32.72 -6.46 -0.22
N THR A 530 32.48 -5.69 -1.29
CA THR A 530 32.97 -4.31 -1.43
C THR A 530 31.78 -3.34 -1.47
N THR A 531 31.60 -2.52 -0.42
CA THR A 531 30.46 -1.59 -0.34
C THR A 531 30.91 -0.15 -0.06
N GLN A 532 30.20 0.80 -0.64
CA GLN A 532 30.23 2.21 -0.22
C GLN A 532 28.84 2.61 0.24
N ILE A 533 28.71 2.99 1.52
CA ILE A 533 27.44 3.44 2.12
C ILE A 533 27.64 4.86 2.68
N PRO A 534 27.37 5.92 1.89
CA PRO A 534 27.32 7.28 2.39
C PRO A 534 26.00 7.54 3.16
N LEU A 535 26.11 7.94 4.43
CA LEU A 535 24.99 8.19 5.35
C LEU A 535 24.90 9.68 5.75
N SER A 536 23.83 10.37 5.36
CA SER A 536 23.60 11.80 5.62
C SER A 536 22.54 12.14 6.71
N ALA A 537 21.82 11.15 7.27
CA ALA A 537 20.70 11.30 8.23
C ALA A 537 20.67 10.17 9.30
N THR A 538 19.65 10.16 10.20
CA THR A 538 19.42 9.09 11.19
C THR A 538 19.05 7.76 10.50
N MET A 539 20.00 6.83 10.39
CA MET A 539 19.90 5.61 9.58
C MET A 539 20.55 4.38 10.25
N VAL A 540 20.16 3.18 9.82
CA VAL A 540 20.75 1.88 10.21
C VAL A 540 21.32 1.19 8.97
N ALA A 541 22.61 0.86 8.99
CA ALA A 541 23.29 0.10 7.94
C ALA A 541 23.94 -1.17 8.50
N GLU A 542 23.62 -2.33 7.91
CA GLU A 542 24.18 -3.63 8.29
C GLU A 542 24.88 -4.28 7.09
N ALA A 543 26.17 -4.60 7.24
CA ALA A 543 26.95 -5.34 6.25
C ALA A 543 27.46 -6.66 6.86
N SER A 544 27.11 -7.79 6.24
CA SER A 544 27.53 -9.13 6.67
C SER A 544 28.29 -9.89 5.56
N GLY A 545 29.45 -10.46 5.86
CA GLY A 545 30.25 -11.20 4.87
C GLY A 545 30.95 -12.43 5.43
N SER A 546 30.81 -13.61 4.80
CA SER A 546 31.58 -14.79 5.23
C SER A 546 33.02 -14.84 4.66
N GLY A 547 33.30 -14.08 3.59
CA GLY A 547 34.63 -13.86 3.01
C GLY A 547 35.31 -12.57 3.48
N ALA A 548 36.21 -12.01 2.66
CA ALA A 548 36.86 -10.71 2.95
C ALA A 548 35.86 -9.55 2.77
N LEU A 549 35.70 -8.72 3.80
CA LEU A 549 34.82 -7.54 3.81
C LEU A 549 35.66 -6.27 3.68
N SER A 550 35.49 -5.50 2.59
CA SER A 550 36.09 -4.18 2.40
C SER A 550 34.98 -3.13 2.30
N THR A 551 34.71 -2.41 3.39
CA THR A 551 33.60 -1.43 3.43
C THR A 551 34.08 -0.03 3.80
N ALA A 552 33.54 0.97 3.10
CA ALA A 552 33.69 2.38 3.46
C ALA A 552 32.31 2.94 3.88
N ILE A 553 32.18 3.26 5.17
CA ILE A 553 30.96 3.80 5.77
C ILE A 553 31.26 5.24 6.22
N ASN A 554 30.66 6.23 5.57
CA ASN A 554 30.85 7.65 5.88
C ASN A 554 29.58 8.21 6.52
N MET A 555 29.64 8.63 7.80
CA MET A 555 28.49 9.03 8.59
C MET A 555 28.56 10.49 9.04
N GLN A 556 27.54 11.28 8.67
CA GLN A 556 27.46 12.71 9.00
C GLN A 556 26.50 13.08 10.15
N ALA A 557 25.65 12.14 10.64
CA ALA A 557 24.60 12.39 11.65
C ALA A 557 24.48 11.25 12.71
N SER A 558 23.44 11.25 13.56
CA SER A 558 23.20 10.24 14.61
C SER A 558 22.70 8.90 14.02
N ALA A 559 23.63 8.09 13.53
CA ALA A 559 23.35 6.83 12.83
C ALA A 559 24.02 5.62 13.53
N VAL A 560 23.51 4.41 13.24
CA VAL A 560 24.04 3.12 13.73
C VAL A 560 24.57 2.32 12.55
N ALA A 561 25.83 1.88 12.61
CA ALA A 561 26.44 1.03 11.59
C ALA A 561 27.02 -0.25 12.20
N VAL A 562 26.65 -1.41 11.66
CA VAL A 562 27.13 -2.72 12.08
C VAL A 562 27.81 -3.42 10.89
N ALA A 563 29.10 -3.76 11.06
CA ALA A 563 29.86 -4.57 10.10
C ALA A 563 30.25 -5.91 10.75
N ALA A 564 29.68 -7.01 10.28
CA ALA A 564 29.91 -8.36 10.81
C ALA A 564 30.54 -9.26 9.74
N GLY A 565 31.54 -10.06 10.08
CA GLY A 565 32.09 -11.01 9.12
C GLY A 565 32.86 -12.18 9.72
N SER A 566 32.79 -13.36 9.09
CA SER A 566 33.57 -14.52 9.53
C SER A 566 35.01 -14.55 8.97
N GLY A 567 35.29 -13.75 7.93
CA GLY A 567 36.62 -13.58 7.32
C GLY A 567 37.38 -12.34 7.80
N ALA A 568 38.40 -11.91 7.05
CA ALA A 568 39.14 -10.67 7.35
C ALA A 568 38.29 -9.43 7.00
N ILE A 569 38.21 -8.47 7.92
CA ILE A 569 37.47 -7.20 7.73
C ILE A 569 38.47 -6.04 7.60
N ILE A 570 38.39 -5.31 6.48
CA ILE A 570 38.98 -3.98 6.29
C ILE A 570 37.82 -2.98 6.27
N ALA A 571 37.55 -2.33 7.40
CA ALA A 571 36.50 -1.34 7.51
C ALA A 571 37.09 0.06 7.71
N GLN A 572 36.70 1.00 6.85
CA GLN A 572 36.97 2.42 7.03
C GLN A 572 35.65 3.10 7.42
N ILE A 573 35.48 3.37 8.73
CA ILE A 573 34.27 3.99 9.27
C ILE A 573 34.63 5.42 9.69
N THR A 574 34.16 6.40 8.94
CA THR A 574 34.39 7.84 9.23
C THR A 574 33.17 8.41 9.94
N LEU A 575 33.33 8.91 11.16
CA LEU A 575 32.23 9.40 12.01
C LEU A 575 32.44 10.89 12.33
N SER A 576 31.51 11.76 11.90
CA SER A 576 31.56 13.21 12.19
C SER A 576 30.47 13.73 13.13
N GLY A 577 29.67 12.86 13.76
CA GLY A 577 28.55 13.19 14.65
C GLY A 577 28.37 12.19 15.83
N ALA A 578 27.31 12.35 16.64
CA ALA A 578 26.98 11.45 17.77
C ALA A 578 26.44 10.09 17.27
N ALA A 579 27.34 9.22 16.85
CA ALA A 579 27.05 7.96 16.17
C ALA A 579 27.64 6.74 16.89
N LEU A 580 26.99 5.58 16.73
CA LEU A 580 27.43 4.28 17.26
C LEU A 580 27.90 3.39 16.10
N ALA A 581 29.14 2.93 16.16
CA ALA A 581 29.71 2.01 15.18
C ALA A 581 30.19 0.71 15.85
N GLU A 582 29.75 -0.44 15.34
CA GLU A 582 30.13 -1.76 15.83
C GLU A 582 30.74 -2.60 14.70
N ALA A 583 31.97 -3.08 14.89
CA ALA A 583 32.66 -3.96 13.95
C ALA A 583 33.04 -5.28 14.64
N ILE A 584 32.48 -6.40 14.18
CA ILE A 584 32.70 -7.73 14.76
C ILE A 584 33.25 -8.65 13.66
N ALA A 585 34.52 -9.06 13.76
CA ALA A 585 35.11 -10.06 12.87
C ALA A 585 35.33 -11.38 13.63
N ALA A 586 35.07 -12.55 13.05
CA ALA A 586 35.52 -13.82 13.60
C ALA A 586 37.02 -14.12 13.29
N GLY A 587 37.56 -13.46 12.26
CA GLY A 587 38.97 -13.52 11.84
C GLY A 587 39.81 -12.32 12.29
N SER A 588 40.68 -11.81 11.40
CA SER A 588 41.47 -10.59 11.66
C SER A 588 40.69 -9.32 11.30
N LEU A 589 40.69 -8.32 12.20
CA LEU A 589 40.00 -7.03 12.02
C LEU A 589 41.05 -5.91 11.87
N ALA A 590 41.04 -5.21 10.73
CA ALA A 590 41.83 -4.01 10.49
C ALA A 590 40.89 -2.81 10.30
N THR A 591 40.85 -1.90 11.27
CA THR A 591 39.95 -0.73 11.24
C THR A 591 40.73 0.57 11.33
N GLY A 592 40.44 1.51 10.44
CA GLY A 592 40.79 2.92 10.59
C GLY A 592 39.54 3.71 10.93
N THR A 593 39.34 4.08 12.19
CA THR A 593 38.16 4.83 12.66
C THR A 593 38.56 6.22 13.14
N PRO A 594 38.60 7.23 12.27
CA PRO A 594 38.63 8.62 12.70
C PRO A 594 37.29 8.99 13.34
N LEU A 595 37.31 9.17 14.67
CA LEU A 595 36.18 9.56 15.51
C LEU A 595 36.26 11.06 15.79
N LEU A 596 35.36 11.85 15.19
CA LEU A 596 35.22 13.28 15.45
C LEU A 596 33.92 13.52 16.25
N GLY A 597 34.01 14.12 17.46
CA GLY A 597 32.84 14.49 18.28
C GLY A 597 32.51 13.52 19.42
N ALA A 598 31.23 13.40 19.81
CA ALA A 598 30.74 12.53 20.90
C ALA A 598 30.35 11.12 20.40
N ALA A 599 31.22 10.47 19.63
CA ALA A 599 30.97 9.18 19.01
C ALA A 599 31.37 8.00 19.91
N SER A 600 30.70 6.84 19.76
CA SER A 600 31.05 5.58 20.43
C SER A 600 31.38 4.49 19.41
N ALA A 601 32.53 3.83 19.56
CA ALA A 601 32.95 2.74 18.67
C ALA A 601 33.38 1.50 19.47
N VAL A 602 32.89 0.33 19.04
CA VAL A 602 33.23 -0.99 19.60
C VAL A 602 33.81 -1.86 18.49
N ALA A 603 35.02 -2.36 18.68
CA ALA A 603 35.69 -3.29 17.76
C ALA A 603 36.00 -4.61 18.47
N GLY A 604 35.50 -5.73 17.93
CA GLY A 604 35.63 -7.07 18.50
C GLY A 604 36.23 -8.08 17.52
N ALA A 605 37.29 -8.80 17.92
CA ALA A 605 37.86 -9.88 17.10
C ALA A 605 38.43 -11.05 17.96
N PRO A 606 38.09 -12.33 17.65
CA PRO A 606 38.63 -13.48 18.35
C PRO A 606 40.13 -13.76 18.12
N ALA A 607 40.69 -13.34 16.98
CA ALA A 607 42.04 -13.72 16.54
C ALA A 607 43.08 -12.58 16.65
N SER A 608 43.09 -11.60 15.74
CA SER A 608 44.02 -10.45 15.79
C SER A 608 43.30 -9.15 15.43
N LEU A 609 43.48 -8.11 16.24
CA LEU A 609 42.88 -6.79 16.04
C LEU A 609 43.98 -5.73 15.79
N THR A 610 43.93 -5.06 14.64
CA THR A 610 44.75 -3.86 14.36
C THR A 610 43.81 -2.67 14.21
N ALA A 611 43.66 -1.90 15.29
CA ALA A 611 42.82 -0.71 15.31
C ALA A 611 43.68 0.56 15.27
N GLN A 612 43.47 1.41 14.27
CA GLN A 612 43.91 2.81 14.27
C GLN A 612 42.71 3.69 14.66
N VAL A 613 42.68 4.10 15.92
CA VAL A 613 41.61 4.95 16.47
C VAL A 613 42.15 6.37 16.64
N THR A 614 41.66 7.31 15.83
CA THR A 614 41.96 8.74 15.98
C THR A 614 40.77 9.39 16.71
N LEU A 615 40.96 9.80 17.96
CA LEU A 615 39.91 10.38 18.81
C LEU A 615 40.05 11.90 18.91
N SER A 616 38.98 12.66 18.62
CA SER A 616 38.88 14.08 18.98
C SER A 616 37.53 14.41 19.63
N GLY A 617 37.54 15.04 20.82
CA GLY A 617 36.32 15.37 21.58
C GLY A 617 35.96 14.35 22.68
N ALA A 618 34.70 14.36 23.15
CA ALA A 618 34.21 13.47 24.22
C ALA A 618 33.78 12.08 23.68
N ALA A 619 34.69 11.37 23.02
CA ALA A 619 34.43 10.06 22.42
C ALA A 619 34.76 8.89 23.38
N LEU A 620 34.04 7.77 23.24
CA LEU A 620 34.27 6.50 23.94
C LEU A 620 34.67 5.41 22.92
N ALA A 621 35.88 4.87 23.04
CA ALA A 621 36.34 3.76 22.19
C ALA A 621 36.68 2.52 23.02
N GLN A 622 36.13 1.37 22.62
CA GLN A 622 36.38 0.08 23.25
C GLN A 622 36.90 -0.94 22.21
N ALA A 623 38.09 -1.48 22.45
CA ALA A 623 38.70 -2.53 21.63
C ALA A 623 38.83 -3.81 22.46
N LEU A 624 38.13 -4.88 22.04
CA LEU A 624 38.08 -6.18 22.71
C LEU A 624 38.67 -7.24 21.77
N ALA A 625 39.80 -7.85 22.12
CA ALA A 625 40.41 -8.93 21.35
C ALA A 625 40.60 -10.18 22.22
N THR A 626 40.28 -11.38 21.73
CA THR A 626 40.64 -12.61 22.44
C THR A 626 42.03 -13.16 22.08
N GLY A 627 42.73 -12.57 21.10
CA GLY A 627 44.12 -12.88 20.74
C GLY A 627 45.05 -11.67 20.86
N GLU A 628 45.81 -11.32 19.82
CA GLU A 628 46.76 -10.19 19.82
C GLU A 628 46.10 -8.87 19.39
N LEU A 629 46.37 -7.77 20.11
CA LEU A 629 45.96 -6.40 19.75
C LEU A 629 47.21 -5.56 19.46
N SER A 630 47.41 -5.15 18.20
CA SER A 630 48.52 -4.28 17.77
C SER A 630 48.00 -2.90 17.36
N GLY A 631 48.22 -1.89 18.21
CA GLY A 631 47.96 -0.49 17.88
C GLY A 631 49.11 0.09 17.09
N GLY A 632 49.08 -0.04 15.76
CA GLY A 632 50.17 0.41 14.89
C GLY A 632 50.31 1.94 14.79
N GLY A 633 51.23 2.51 15.58
CA GLY A 633 52.28 3.46 15.14
C GLY A 633 51.93 4.75 14.40
N GLY A 634 50.66 5.15 14.27
CA GLY A 634 50.25 6.43 13.70
C GLY A 634 49.87 7.40 14.81
N SER A 635 50.69 8.43 15.04
CA SER A 635 50.49 9.46 16.06
C SER A 635 49.10 10.13 15.97
N ALA A 636 48.18 9.78 16.87
CA ALA A 636 46.93 10.49 17.08
C ALA A 636 46.71 10.74 18.58
N ALA A 637 46.70 12.02 18.95
CA ALA A 637 46.57 12.51 20.31
C ALA A 637 45.15 12.34 20.87
N LEU A 638 44.98 11.78 22.07
CA LEU A 638 43.72 11.97 22.82
C LEU A 638 43.65 13.41 23.34
N ALA A 639 42.61 14.16 22.98
CA ALA A 639 42.31 15.50 23.50
C ALA A 639 40.90 15.54 24.14
N ALA A 640 40.75 16.28 25.26
CA ALA A 640 39.55 16.42 26.11
C ALA A 640 39.15 15.18 26.97
N MET A 641 37.93 15.12 27.53
CA MET A 641 37.42 14.08 28.47
C MET A 641 37.17 12.69 27.82
N ALA A 642 37.98 12.28 26.84
CA ALA A 642 37.82 10.99 26.15
C ALA A 642 38.18 9.81 27.08
N THR A 643 37.48 8.68 26.93
CA THR A 643 37.79 7.41 27.61
C THR A 643 38.14 6.34 26.57
N ALA A 644 39.30 5.71 26.71
CA ALA A 644 39.74 4.60 25.85
C ALA A 644 39.98 3.33 26.68
N GLN A 645 39.36 2.23 26.30
CA GLN A 645 39.52 0.92 26.94
C GLN A 645 40.02 -0.12 25.93
N ALA A 646 41.16 -0.74 26.22
CA ALA A 646 41.70 -1.87 25.45
C ALA A 646 41.79 -3.11 26.36
N SER A 647 41.22 -4.23 25.93
CA SER A 647 41.31 -5.51 26.65
C SER A 647 41.69 -6.65 25.69
N ALA A 648 42.74 -7.39 26.02
CA ALA A 648 43.23 -8.53 25.25
C ALA A 648 43.41 -9.78 26.14
N SER A 649 42.99 -10.97 25.70
CA SER A 649 43.38 -12.21 26.42
C SER A 649 44.76 -12.76 26.02
N GLY A 650 45.36 -12.25 24.94
CA GLY A 650 46.74 -12.54 24.52
C GLY A 650 47.74 -11.45 24.90
N SER A 651 48.66 -11.11 24.00
CA SER A 651 49.63 -10.01 24.15
C SER A 651 49.05 -8.68 23.64
N LEU A 652 49.30 -7.59 24.36
CA LEU A 652 48.83 -6.24 24.02
C LEU A 652 50.01 -5.30 23.75
N LEU A 653 50.11 -4.79 22.51
CA LEU A 653 51.10 -3.76 22.12
C LEU A 653 50.37 -2.47 21.77
N THR A 654 50.48 -1.44 22.61
CA THR A 654 49.81 -0.14 22.41
C THR A 654 50.78 1.03 22.60
N GLY A 655 50.66 2.05 21.74
CA GLY A 655 51.17 3.39 22.00
C GLY A 655 49.98 4.35 22.09
N ILE A 656 49.57 4.75 23.29
CA ILE A 656 48.43 5.65 23.50
C ILE A 656 48.96 7.00 24.04
N PRO A 657 49.06 8.05 23.20
CA PRO A 657 49.40 9.39 23.66
C PRO A 657 48.17 10.10 24.25
N VAL A 658 48.22 10.47 25.53
CA VAL A 658 47.11 11.13 26.27
C VAL A 658 47.53 12.57 26.60
N ILE A 659 46.94 13.57 25.93
CA ILE A 659 47.46 14.96 25.96
C ILE A 659 46.52 15.94 26.72
N ALA A 660 45.48 15.45 27.41
CA ALA A 660 44.49 16.24 28.15
C ALA A 660 43.85 15.44 29.32
N SER A 661 42.73 15.90 29.92
CA SER A 661 42.04 15.22 31.04
C SER A 661 41.29 13.92 30.66
N ALA A 662 42.00 12.99 30.03
CA ALA A 662 41.46 11.72 29.53
C ALA A 662 41.86 10.55 30.45
N ALA A 663 41.03 9.50 30.43
CA ALA A 663 41.26 8.25 31.13
C ALA A 663 41.58 7.13 30.13
N SER A 664 42.65 6.38 30.38
CA SER A 664 43.05 5.21 29.58
C SER A 664 43.13 3.96 30.45
N VAL A 665 42.50 2.88 30.01
CA VAL A 665 42.53 1.58 30.71
C VAL A 665 42.98 0.49 29.75
N ALA A 666 44.09 -0.17 30.08
CA ALA A 666 44.64 -1.29 29.32
C ALA A 666 44.70 -2.55 30.20
N SER A 667 44.14 -3.66 29.74
CA SER A 667 44.15 -4.95 30.47
C SER A 667 44.57 -6.10 29.54
N ALA A 668 45.49 -6.95 29.99
CA ALA A 668 45.91 -8.15 29.26
C ALA A 668 45.94 -9.40 30.17
N SER A 669 45.50 -10.57 29.68
CA SER A 669 45.75 -11.83 30.41
C SER A 669 47.09 -12.51 30.03
N GLY A 670 47.78 -12.02 29.00
CA GLY A 670 49.17 -12.37 28.66
C GLY A 670 50.14 -11.24 29.02
N ASP A 671 51.13 -11.01 28.16
CA ASP A 671 52.10 -9.91 28.29
C ASP A 671 51.52 -8.57 27.81
N LEU A 672 51.86 -7.46 28.46
CA LEU A 672 51.45 -6.10 28.09
C LEU A 672 52.70 -5.23 27.86
N SER A 673 52.87 -4.73 26.63
CA SER A 673 53.89 -3.73 26.30
C SER A 673 53.23 -2.42 25.91
N ALA A 674 53.30 -1.42 26.79
CA ALA A 674 52.64 -0.13 26.60
C ALA A 674 53.63 1.04 26.65
N GLN A 675 53.51 1.96 25.69
CA GLN A 675 54.12 3.29 25.75
C GLN A 675 53.01 4.33 25.93
N VAL A 676 52.95 4.97 27.09
CA VAL A 676 51.92 5.95 27.44
C VAL A 676 52.60 7.28 27.77
N GLN A 677 52.21 8.34 27.07
CA GLN A 677 52.63 9.71 27.39
C GLN A 677 51.42 10.46 27.95
N LEU A 678 51.51 10.94 29.19
CA LEU A 678 50.45 11.62 29.94
C LEU A 678 50.79 13.11 30.09
N ALA A 679 50.02 13.99 29.46
CA ALA A 679 50.07 15.44 29.67
C ALA A 679 48.71 15.97 30.16
N GLY A 680 48.72 16.91 31.11
CA GLY A 680 47.51 17.44 31.78
C GLY A 680 47.02 16.60 32.98
N VAL A 681 45.74 16.75 33.39
CA VAL A 681 45.08 15.99 34.49
C VAL A 681 44.59 14.62 34.00
N ALA A 682 45.50 13.70 33.69
CA ALA A 682 45.18 12.40 33.09
C ALA A 682 45.28 11.24 34.10
N ALA A 683 44.47 10.19 33.89
CA ALA A 683 44.54 8.95 34.65
C ALA A 683 44.81 7.75 33.71
N SER A 684 45.74 6.87 34.08
CA SER A 684 45.99 5.62 33.36
C SER A 684 46.01 4.42 34.30
N VAL A 685 45.35 3.34 33.91
CA VAL A 685 45.38 2.06 34.64
C VAL A 685 45.81 0.96 33.68
N MET A 686 46.86 0.25 34.03
CA MET A 686 47.38 -0.88 33.27
C MET A 686 47.38 -2.14 34.15
N SER A 687 46.86 -3.25 33.63
CA SER A 687 46.86 -4.54 34.32
C SER A 687 47.29 -5.68 33.40
N ALA A 688 48.17 -6.56 33.85
CA ALA A 688 48.59 -7.76 33.12
C ALA A 688 48.74 -8.97 34.05
N THR A 689 48.31 -10.16 33.61
CA THR A 689 48.63 -11.42 34.35
C THR A 689 49.97 -12.04 33.93
N GLY A 690 50.51 -11.73 32.75
CA GLY A 690 51.88 -12.07 32.32
C GLY A 690 52.92 -10.99 32.69
N ASP A 691 53.92 -10.79 31.83
CA ASP A 691 54.94 -9.75 31.99
C ASP A 691 54.40 -8.38 31.53
N LEU A 692 54.61 -7.32 32.33
CA LEU A 692 54.21 -5.94 32.03
C LEU A 692 55.46 -5.10 31.77
N THR A 693 55.64 -4.64 30.54
CA THR A 693 56.66 -3.63 30.16
C THR A 693 55.96 -2.31 29.86
N ALA A 694 56.05 -1.34 30.78
CA ALA A 694 55.40 -0.05 30.63
C ALA A 694 56.42 1.10 30.63
N THR A 695 56.38 1.96 29.62
CA THR A 695 57.07 3.26 29.66
C THR A 695 56.01 4.35 29.81
N ILE A 696 55.94 4.96 30.99
CA ILE A 696 54.95 5.99 31.32
C ILE A 696 55.67 7.31 31.47
N GLN A 697 55.50 8.22 30.51
CA GLN A 697 56.08 9.55 30.57
C GLN A 697 55.04 10.55 31.07
N PHE A 698 55.36 11.30 32.13
CA PHE A 698 54.47 12.32 32.70
C PHE A 698 55.00 13.74 32.45
N ASP A 699 54.17 14.59 31.86
CA ASP A 699 54.50 16.00 31.59
C ASP A 699 53.72 17.00 32.49
N ALA A 700 52.78 16.55 33.34
CA ALA A 700 51.99 17.38 34.28
C ALA A 700 51.35 16.57 35.46
N VAL A 701 50.34 17.13 36.17
CA VAL A 701 49.61 16.52 37.31
C VAL A 701 48.79 15.29 36.86
N ALA A 702 49.31 14.07 36.98
CA ALA A 702 48.62 12.85 36.51
C ALA A 702 48.76 11.68 37.48
N LEU A 703 47.83 10.71 37.40
CA LEU A 703 47.81 9.48 38.20
C LEU A 703 48.01 8.26 37.27
N ALA A 704 48.99 7.41 37.53
CA ALA A 704 49.13 6.13 36.84
C ALA A 704 49.22 4.95 37.82
N GLU A 705 48.50 3.88 37.52
CA GLU A 705 48.55 2.62 38.24
C GLU A 705 48.92 1.47 37.29
N ALA A 706 49.93 0.69 37.65
CA ALA A 706 50.39 -0.47 36.89
C ALA A 706 50.40 -1.72 37.78
N PHE A 707 49.60 -2.73 37.43
CA PHE A 707 49.47 -4.00 38.15
C PHE A 707 49.96 -5.16 37.28
N GLY A 708 51.00 -5.89 37.70
CA GLY A 708 51.53 -7.06 37.00
C GLY A 708 51.54 -8.32 37.87
N SER A 709 51.01 -9.44 37.39
CA SER A 709 51.15 -10.73 38.11
C SER A 709 52.51 -11.41 37.88
N GLY A 710 53.12 -11.21 36.69
CA GLY A 710 54.47 -11.65 36.30
C GLY A 710 55.58 -10.64 36.62
N ALA A 711 56.57 -10.47 35.73
CA ALA A 711 57.63 -9.46 35.87
C ALA A 711 57.14 -8.08 35.40
N LEU A 712 57.39 -7.04 36.19
CA LEU A 712 57.04 -5.64 35.89
C LEU A 712 58.31 -4.85 35.60
N THR A 713 58.49 -4.40 34.36
CA THR A 713 59.55 -3.46 33.96
C THR A 713 58.95 -2.10 33.65
N THR A 714 59.23 -1.09 34.47
CA THR A 714 58.68 0.27 34.27
C THR A 714 59.77 1.33 34.13
N GLY A 715 59.65 2.20 33.13
CA GLY A 715 60.39 3.46 33.06
C GLY A 715 59.44 4.64 33.29
N ILE A 716 59.61 5.38 34.38
CA ILE A 716 58.72 6.49 34.78
C ILE A 716 59.51 7.79 34.97
N PRO A 717 59.76 8.56 33.91
CA PRO A 717 60.16 9.95 34.04
C PRO A 717 58.95 10.81 34.47
N MET A 718 59.02 11.40 35.67
CA MET A 718 57.99 12.27 36.24
C MET A 718 58.41 13.74 36.23
N SER A 719 57.59 14.59 35.58
CA SER A 719 57.62 16.05 35.63
C SER A 719 56.30 16.59 36.21
N GLY A 720 56.36 17.47 37.22
CA GLY A 720 55.18 18.05 37.92
C GLY A 720 54.68 17.27 39.16
N ASP A 721 53.49 17.61 39.70
CA ASP A 721 52.86 16.93 40.85
C ASP A 721 52.14 15.63 40.42
N ALA A 722 52.90 14.65 39.90
CA ALA A 722 52.36 13.36 39.46
C ALA A 722 52.39 12.30 40.58
N ALA A 723 51.45 11.34 40.54
CA ALA A 723 51.42 10.17 41.42
C ALA A 723 51.47 8.87 40.60
N ALA A 724 52.35 7.94 40.97
CA ALA A 724 52.48 6.64 40.30
C ALA A 724 52.51 5.49 41.30
N LEU A 725 51.71 4.44 41.05
CA LEU A 725 51.74 3.18 41.79
C LEU A 725 52.11 2.03 40.84
N ALA A 726 53.20 1.34 41.13
CA ALA A 726 53.61 0.12 40.44
C ALA A 726 53.55 -1.06 41.41
N SER A 727 52.68 -2.04 41.15
CA SER A 727 52.52 -3.22 42.00
C SER A 727 52.73 -4.50 41.20
N ALA A 728 53.65 -5.36 41.66
CA ALA A 728 53.95 -6.64 41.03
C ALA A 728 53.93 -7.80 42.02
N SER A 729 53.33 -8.94 41.66
CA SER A 729 53.50 -10.17 42.45
C SER A 729 54.84 -10.91 42.15
N GLY A 730 55.38 -10.74 40.94
CA GLY A 730 56.69 -11.24 40.51
C GLY A 730 57.86 -10.28 40.75
N SER A 731 58.81 -10.20 39.81
CA SER A 731 59.99 -9.31 39.89
C SER A 731 59.65 -7.89 39.39
N LEU A 732 60.02 -6.87 40.15
CA LEU A 732 59.85 -5.46 39.78
C LEU A 732 61.20 -4.82 39.44
N THR A 733 61.37 -4.40 38.19
CA THR A 733 62.50 -3.59 37.72
C THR A 733 61.97 -2.21 37.35
N THR A 734 62.34 -1.18 38.11
CA THR A 734 61.82 0.18 37.89
C THR A 734 62.93 1.21 37.77
N THR A 735 62.77 2.14 36.82
CA THR A 735 63.59 3.35 36.72
C THR A 735 62.67 4.55 36.89
N ILE A 736 62.72 5.17 38.06
CA ILE A 736 61.90 6.35 38.40
C ILE A 736 62.81 7.58 38.40
N ILE A 737 62.52 8.54 37.53
CA ILE A 737 63.24 9.82 37.48
C ILE A 737 62.29 10.90 38.00
N LEU A 738 62.56 11.41 39.20
CA LEU A 738 61.77 12.46 39.85
C LEU A 738 62.35 13.84 39.54
N SER A 739 61.56 14.76 38.97
CA SER A 739 62.00 16.14 38.71
C SER A 739 61.18 17.24 39.42
N ALA A 740 60.22 16.89 40.30
CA ALA A 740 59.40 17.83 41.10
C ALA A 740 58.76 17.12 42.34
N SER A 741 57.68 17.67 42.94
CA SER A 741 56.89 17.12 44.07
C SER A 741 56.02 15.90 43.71
N ALA A 742 56.59 14.96 42.96
CA ALA A 742 55.92 13.74 42.55
C ALA A 742 56.02 12.63 43.62
N LEU A 743 54.98 11.80 43.74
CA LEU A 743 54.92 10.64 44.65
C LEU A 743 54.94 9.34 43.84
N ALA A 744 55.92 8.48 44.07
CA ALA A 744 55.92 7.14 43.49
C ALA A 744 55.95 6.07 44.59
N GLN A 745 55.15 5.02 44.42
CA GLN A 745 55.13 3.85 45.27
C GLN A 745 55.34 2.59 44.43
N ALA A 746 56.37 1.82 44.76
CA ALA A 746 56.69 0.55 44.14
C ALA A 746 56.49 -0.56 45.17
N VAL A 747 55.62 -1.54 44.88
CA VAL A 747 55.31 -2.66 45.78
C VAL A 747 55.54 -3.97 45.03
N ALA A 748 56.54 -4.74 45.46
CA ALA A 748 56.83 -6.06 44.92
C ALA A 748 56.69 -7.13 46.02
N SER A 749 56.05 -8.26 45.73
CA SER A 749 55.98 -9.38 46.70
C SER A 749 57.16 -10.36 46.61
N ALA A 750 57.97 -10.32 45.53
CA ALA A 750 59.14 -11.19 45.34
C ALA A 750 60.50 -10.44 45.35
N THR A 751 60.97 -9.89 44.22
CA THR A 751 62.28 -9.22 44.07
C THR A 751 62.13 -7.80 43.51
N LEU A 752 62.84 -6.82 44.10
CA LEU A 752 62.87 -5.41 43.67
C LEU A 752 64.29 -5.06 43.19
N PHE A 753 64.44 -4.67 41.92
CA PHE A 753 65.68 -4.13 41.34
C PHE A 753 65.51 -2.64 41.05
N GLU A 754 66.27 -1.81 41.77
CA GLU A 754 66.30 -0.35 41.61
C GLU A 754 67.56 0.07 40.84
N ASN A 755 67.41 0.94 39.84
CA ASN A 755 68.53 1.55 39.10
C ASN A 755 68.41 3.08 39.19
N TYR A 756 69.07 3.70 40.17
CA TYR A 756 69.00 5.16 40.39
C TYR A 756 70.18 5.91 39.76
N PRO A 757 69.94 6.95 38.94
CA PRO A 757 70.96 7.95 38.64
C PRO A 757 71.20 8.86 39.86
N ALA A 758 72.47 9.11 40.19
CA ALA A 758 72.93 9.62 41.49
C ALA A 758 72.68 11.12 41.80
N THR A 759 71.60 11.76 41.32
CA THR A 759 71.49 13.24 41.34
C THR A 759 70.27 13.88 42.01
N VAL A 760 69.41 13.16 42.76
CA VAL A 760 68.24 13.80 43.43
C VAL A 760 68.16 13.46 44.93
N LEU A 761 68.23 14.48 45.78
CA LEU A 761 68.01 14.43 47.23
C LEU A 761 66.50 14.41 47.53
N ALA A 762 65.91 13.22 47.73
CA ALA A 762 64.54 13.07 48.24
C ALA A 762 64.49 11.97 49.33
N ARG A 763 63.60 12.16 50.32
CA ARG A 763 63.43 11.31 51.51
C ARG A 763 62.73 10.00 51.14
N TRP A 764 63.46 8.89 51.06
CA TRP A 764 62.90 7.55 50.81
C TRP A 764 62.54 6.85 52.13
N THR A 765 61.34 6.25 52.23
CA THR A 765 60.99 5.29 53.30
C THR A 765 60.76 3.93 52.65
N VAL A 766 61.70 3.00 52.78
CA VAL A 766 61.53 1.62 52.30
C VAL A 766 60.79 0.83 53.37
N ALA A 767 59.54 0.46 53.12
CA ALA A 767 58.77 -0.45 53.96
C ALA A 767 58.63 -1.81 53.27
N ALA A 768 59.66 -2.66 53.39
CA ALA A 768 59.54 -4.06 52.99
C ALA A 768 58.71 -4.80 54.06
N HIS A 769 57.51 -5.27 53.72
CA HIS A 769 56.77 -6.18 54.61
C HIS A 769 57.56 -7.48 54.77
N ALA A 770 57.84 -7.82 56.02
CA ALA A 770 58.62 -8.99 56.39
C ALA A 770 57.99 -10.28 55.81
N ARG A 771 58.78 -11.03 55.04
CA ARG A 771 58.45 -12.40 54.65
C ARG A 771 58.30 -13.23 55.93
N ASN A 772 57.11 -13.74 56.20
CA ASN A 772 56.91 -14.75 57.22
C ASN A 772 57.53 -16.06 56.69
N TRP A 773 58.81 -16.26 57.02
CA TRP A 773 59.48 -17.53 56.83
C TRP A 773 58.96 -18.50 57.88
N ASP A 774 58.09 -19.44 57.52
CA ASP A 774 57.99 -20.68 58.28
C ASP A 774 59.17 -21.57 57.87
N ASN A 775 60.31 -21.29 58.50
CA ASN A 775 61.53 -22.07 58.33
C ASN A 775 61.48 -23.23 59.32
N THR A 776 60.94 -24.38 58.90
CA THR A 776 61.17 -25.63 59.64
C THR A 776 62.59 -26.13 59.31
N ALA A 777 63.60 -25.53 59.96
CA ALA A 777 65.01 -25.96 60.06
C ALA A 777 65.81 -26.04 58.72
N MET A 778 67.06 -25.60 58.52
CA MET A 778 68.18 -25.19 59.37
C MET A 778 69.16 -24.28 58.58
N HIS A 779 69.97 -23.53 59.33
CA HIS A 779 71.28 -22.93 59.02
C HIS A 779 71.37 -21.75 58.02
N ARG A 780 71.50 -20.54 58.59
CA ARG A 780 72.06 -19.33 57.93
C ARG A 780 73.37 -18.96 58.62
N GLU A 781 74.42 -18.76 57.82
CA GLU A 781 75.52 -17.85 58.18
C GLU A 781 75.26 -16.47 57.57
N TRP A 782 75.50 -15.43 58.36
CA TRP A 782 75.32 -14.02 57.99
C TRP A 782 76.69 -13.34 57.81
N GLY A 783 76.77 -12.46 56.81
CA GLY A 783 77.68 -11.32 56.81
C GLY A 783 76.93 -10.08 56.30
N ILE A 784 76.81 -9.03 57.12
CA ILE A 784 76.25 -7.71 56.76
C ILE A 784 77.24 -6.62 57.15
N ALA A 785 77.36 -5.58 56.31
CA ALA A 785 77.82 -4.25 56.68
C ALA A 785 76.74 -3.21 56.34
N ALA A 786 76.52 -2.25 57.24
CA ALA A 786 75.45 -1.24 57.26
C ALA A 786 75.87 0.12 56.66
N ILE A 787 74.91 1.07 56.47
CA ILE A 787 74.98 2.53 56.78
C ILE A 787 73.66 3.28 56.42
N ARG A 788 73.32 4.34 57.22
CA ARG A 788 72.17 5.28 57.18
C ARG A 788 72.48 6.65 56.52
N ARG A 789 71.44 7.45 56.16
CA ARG A 789 71.47 8.95 56.12
C ARG A 789 70.07 9.63 56.12
N ASP A 790 69.97 10.82 56.73
CA ASP A 790 68.81 11.77 56.80
C ASP A 790 69.16 13.16 56.21
N TRP A 791 68.16 14.03 55.92
CA TRP A 791 68.34 15.42 55.38
C TRP A 791 67.24 16.48 55.68
N THR A 792 67.68 17.77 55.59
CA THR A 792 67.04 19.08 55.15
C THR A 792 65.95 19.80 56.01
N ASN A 793 65.61 21.11 55.92
CA ASN A 793 66.14 22.44 55.46
C ASN A 793 65.17 23.59 55.95
N GLU A 794 65.54 24.84 55.67
CA GLU A 794 65.11 26.21 56.09
C GLU A 794 63.88 26.86 55.35
N ALA A 795 63.19 27.88 55.93
CA ALA A 795 62.94 29.27 55.37
C ALA A 795 61.61 30.04 55.74
N LYS A 796 61.75 31.26 56.33
CA LYS A 796 61.18 32.64 56.06
C LYS A 796 59.67 32.86 55.72
N HIS A 797 58.90 33.92 56.10
CA HIS A 797 59.12 35.38 56.30
C HIS A 797 57.83 36.16 56.80
N ARG A 798 58.01 37.29 57.54
CA ARG A 798 57.16 38.54 57.74
C ARG A 798 55.79 38.43 58.48
N GLY A 799 55.37 39.26 59.44
CA GLY A 799 55.89 40.45 60.14
C GLY A 799 54.78 41.50 60.38
N TRP A 800 54.31 41.69 61.62
CA TRP A 800 53.63 42.91 62.16
C TRP A 800 53.97 43.01 63.66
N GLU A 801 54.69 44.07 64.05
CA GLU A 801 54.97 44.48 65.44
C GLU A 801 54.25 45.81 65.71
N HIS A 802 53.58 45.97 66.86
CA HIS A 802 53.66 47.14 67.77
C HIS A 802 52.60 47.09 68.89
N ILE A 803 53.06 47.21 70.15
CA ILE A 803 52.76 48.30 71.11
C ILE A 803 53.77 48.15 72.26
N ALA A 804 54.74 49.05 72.34
CA ALA A 804 55.48 49.34 73.57
C ALA A 804 55.25 50.83 73.89
N ILE A 805 54.72 51.10 75.08
CA ILE A 805 54.52 52.44 75.65
C ILE A 805 55.33 52.51 76.95
N MET A 806 56.35 53.37 76.99
CA MET A 806 56.81 54.05 78.21
C MET A 806 55.79 55.13 78.59
N ARG A 807 55.65 55.47 79.87
CA ARG A 807 54.80 56.60 80.32
C ARG A 807 55.25 57.94 79.67
N ASP A 808 54.30 58.63 79.05
CA ASP A 808 54.23 60.03 78.56
C ASP A 808 55.43 60.73 77.85
N TRP A 809 55.13 61.23 76.63
CA TRP A 809 55.56 62.48 75.94
C TRP A 809 56.98 62.70 75.31
N ARG A 810 56.94 63.23 74.05
CA ARG A 810 57.87 64.08 73.22
C ARG A 810 59.01 63.44 72.39
N VAL A 811 59.05 63.51 71.02
CA VAL A 811 59.30 64.62 70.03
C VAL A 811 60.83 64.95 69.94
N THR A 812 61.59 64.97 68.81
CA THR A 812 61.45 65.47 67.41
C THR A 812 62.68 65.06 66.54
N GLY A 813 62.53 65.05 65.20
CA GLY A 813 63.49 65.57 64.18
C GLY A 813 64.71 64.71 63.81
N SER A 814 65.20 64.65 62.57
CA SER A 814 64.93 65.35 61.30
C SER A 814 65.52 64.52 60.16
#